data_AF-A0AAD3CXV0-F1
#
_entry.id   AF-A0AAD3CXV0-F1
#
_cell.length_a   1.000
_cell.length_b   1.000
_cell.length_c   1.000
_cell.angle_alpha   90.00
_cell.angle_beta   90.00
_cell.angle_gamma   90.00
#
_symmetry.space_group_name_H-M   'P 1'
#
loop_
_entity.id
_entity.type
_entity.pdbx_description
1 polymer ?
#
loop_
_entity_poly.entity_id
_entity_poly.type
_entity_poly.pdbx_seq_one_letter_code
_entity_poly.pdbx_strand_id
1 'polypeptide(L)'
;MRVIGFFAFLSVVNGFAPVRQSSQIKQVSSSFSLPLRSKDTTLTLNTSAAKFRTLTKRFASETTSEEDASQLAPQAVSTGYSQNPDLLLAIEEATQSALSLLPRDADIDLGFVFVSSIYDGQQSPTKIIPQILKNSDYFSDMDGQRRIIKKMIGCSAGGLIGGKATSDKLSTFENEGMAGVTITFCVLPDTEIDTFHLLDNDIPDDFSKITPKEWKSSVGMSHFSENDDGDEDTPTFMLLPAPSFQKDLDDFLSGMKYSFGPDANIFGALSSTVSSLSRAKLFRYDMSRPESIQTLTDGCLGIAMRGDIQWKVMVASGAKPVGGIYRIVSGEKSTIGSIQLDEIATEQLQLAEEEAGISNDNSDDDDEISEEELMDAKKRMAQAYQKAVMPKPVLAEANFLMKTLSDDDQNFMRKFILVGLERAGGIGKSPSDLLRLAEGDGHRFTVYQVASAGMKDGSVTLPLGSVDVELGSRLRFFVRDGEFAKKEVEAIWTGYKKKDLESMFSSDKKHFQAAGCFTFPTLDRGQKLFGGKAGFESSAIADFAPDLPSIAGFFSNGVIAPLDEKDEQILVQGSASCYALLGSKSGRPIFSAAEAIAANEEKEKKARRDAERLAAEEPESRDDFSSNVDDKPAPRSPDGEILVKKREIHSGRALTVSAVQWSVAEKTAKPSSTLEGFMWDKETEVDRLRERVPLSNLLSQVRLFDLDSTKPSPRDWIGSVREASKDGFVVVPEIKRTEPLYGSLRKRYDVKKLAKQFSSGGAAAISVNCDKVLFGGSLEDVSEAREAISEAILEAANTDENAAVPPILASDLILYPYQLYKLRLAGADAANIIVGALTAKDLLYLTKIASSLKMSIVASVTSEVQIRALMKLSSGIDAISVSNRDLENFSFDESGKQVLDLLKSDAMKEFREKFPETFVFAEGRVGMIEMDDGDYLDHIKDAGAMGAIIGGGLSNMKNDIGEYLASLK
;
A
#
# COMPACT_ATOMS: atom_id res chain seq x y z
N MET A 1 4.53 77.65 26.97
CA MET A 1 5.98 77.35 26.82
C MET A 1 6.04 76.02 26.09
N ARG A 2 5.83 76.05 24.77
CA ARG A 2 6.83 76.17 23.69
C ARG A 2 7.13 74.76 23.15
N VAL A 3 7.06 74.41 21.87
CA VAL A 3 6.64 75.08 20.61
C VAL A 3 6.96 74.06 19.49
N ILE A 4 6.03 73.83 18.54
CA ILE A 4 6.16 73.79 17.04
C ILE A 4 7.21 72.82 16.42
N GLY A 5 7.01 72.03 15.36
CA GLY A 5 6.06 72.05 14.23
C GLY A 5 6.80 72.18 12.87
N PHE A 6 6.20 71.64 11.78
CA PHE A 6 6.47 71.88 10.33
C PHE A 6 7.70 71.20 9.69
N PHE A 7 7.64 70.43 8.59
CA PHE A 7 6.99 70.52 7.25
C PHE A 7 7.37 71.76 6.43
N ALA A 8 7.41 71.58 5.09
CA ALA A 8 7.40 72.61 4.01
C ALA A 8 8.78 73.10 3.52
N PHE A 9 9.02 73.43 2.25
CA PHE A 9 8.40 73.18 0.94
C PHE A 9 9.27 73.96 -0.08
N LEU A 10 9.27 73.51 -1.34
CA LEU A 10 9.31 74.30 -2.60
C LEU A 10 10.31 75.46 -2.83
N SER A 11 10.94 75.42 -4.01
CA SER A 11 10.73 76.43 -5.08
C SER A 11 11.47 76.02 -6.37
N VAL A 12 10.79 75.80 -7.50
CA VAL A 12 10.31 76.81 -8.51
C VAL A 12 11.43 77.17 -9.50
N VAL A 13 11.40 76.61 -10.72
CA VAL A 13 10.87 77.17 -12.00
C VAL A 13 12.00 77.61 -12.93
N ASN A 14 12.03 77.04 -14.14
CA ASN A 14 11.93 77.81 -15.40
C ASN A 14 11.84 76.86 -16.59
N GLY A 15 10.75 77.01 -17.36
CA GLY A 15 10.53 76.27 -18.60
C GLY A 15 11.20 76.92 -19.80
N PHE A 16 11.21 76.20 -20.93
CA PHE A 16 11.00 76.73 -22.28
C PHE A 16 10.81 75.54 -23.26
N ALA A 17 9.70 75.54 -24.00
CA ALA A 17 9.52 74.76 -25.23
C ALA A 17 10.26 75.46 -26.40
N PRO A 18 10.59 74.77 -27.53
CA PRO A 18 9.61 74.43 -28.60
C PRO A 18 9.83 73.02 -29.23
N VAL A 19 8.81 72.22 -29.53
CA VAL A 19 8.00 72.10 -30.79
C VAL A 19 8.70 71.46 -32.02
N ARG A 20 8.11 70.30 -32.43
CA ARG A 20 7.89 69.69 -33.78
C ARG A 20 8.84 68.63 -34.39
N GLN A 21 8.19 67.47 -34.63
CA GLN A 21 8.19 66.56 -35.81
C GLN A 21 9.52 65.86 -36.16
N SER A 22 9.61 64.57 -36.48
CA SER A 22 8.71 63.50 -36.98
C SER A 22 9.50 62.16 -36.77
N SER A 23 8.97 60.95 -36.72
CA SER A 23 8.10 60.30 -37.72
C SER A 23 7.58 58.93 -37.21
N GLN A 24 6.27 58.74 -37.41
CA GLN A 24 5.54 57.49 -37.65
C GLN A 24 5.43 56.44 -36.53
N ILE A 25 4.41 56.65 -35.68
CA ILE A 25 3.54 55.58 -35.20
C ILE A 25 2.26 55.65 -36.06
N LYS A 26 1.91 54.55 -36.73
CA LYS A 26 0.59 54.36 -37.34
C LYS A 26 -0.04 53.09 -36.76
N GLN A 27 -1.26 53.30 -36.26
CA GLN A 27 -2.21 52.33 -35.73
C GLN A 27 -2.45 51.14 -36.66
N VAL A 28 -2.78 49.99 -36.06
CA VAL A 28 -4.02 49.29 -36.39
C VAL A 28 -4.73 48.92 -35.09
N SER A 29 -5.92 49.49 -34.92
CA SER A 29 -6.94 49.07 -33.97
C SER A 29 -7.73 47.90 -34.54
N SER A 30 -7.99 46.88 -33.73
CA SER A 30 -9.18 46.02 -33.81
C SER A 30 -9.33 45.30 -32.47
N SER A 31 -10.17 45.78 -31.54
CA SER A 31 -11.55 45.30 -31.35
C SER A 31 -11.68 43.76 -31.35
N PHE A 32 -11.62 43.15 -30.17
CA PHE A 32 -12.23 41.84 -29.93
C PHE A 32 -13.40 42.03 -28.95
N SER A 33 -14.56 42.32 -29.54
CA SER A 33 -15.87 42.04 -28.96
C SER A 33 -16.15 40.55 -29.13
N LEU A 34 -16.34 39.81 -28.03
CA LEU A 34 -16.92 38.48 -28.07
C LEU A 34 -18.45 38.62 -28.18
N PRO A 35 -19.11 38.06 -29.21
CA PRO A 35 -20.56 38.08 -29.30
C PRO A 35 -21.16 36.98 -28.43
N LEU A 36 -22.08 37.37 -27.55
CA LEU A 36 -23.13 36.52 -27.00
C LEU A 36 -24.15 36.21 -28.10
N ARG A 37 -24.26 34.96 -28.56
CA ARG A 37 -25.53 34.38 -29.04
C ARG A 37 -25.49 32.85 -29.20
N SER A 38 -26.21 32.21 -28.28
CA SER A 38 -27.16 31.09 -28.42
C SER A 38 -26.84 29.83 -29.25
N LYS A 39 -27.08 28.71 -28.55
CA LYS A 39 -27.43 27.33 -28.95
C LYS A 39 -26.27 26.41 -29.34
N ASP A 40 -26.25 25.29 -28.61
CA ASP A 40 -25.45 24.07 -28.73
C ASP A 40 -23.96 24.20 -28.36
N THR A 41 -23.65 23.95 -27.08
CA THR A 41 -22.27 23.68 -26.64
C THR A 41 -22.22 22.41 -25.80
N THR A 42 -22.04 21.28 -26.47
CA THR A 42 -21.39 20.10 -25.86
C THR A 42 -19.94 20.47 -25.56
N LEU A 43 -19.64 20.72 -24.29
CA LEU A 43 -18.30 21.01 -23.78
C LEU A 43 -17.39 19.78 -23.97
N THR A 44 -16.65 19.75 -25.08
CA THR A 44 -15.53 18.82 -25.28
C THR A 44 -14.24 19.50 -24.83
N LEU A 45 -13.85 19.24 -23.57
CA LEU A 45 -12.72 19.85 -22.84
C LEU A 45 -11.34 19.24 -23.17
N ASN A 46 -11.04 18.89 -24.43
CA ASN A 46 -9.76 18.23 -24.77
C ASN A 46 -8.67 19.13 -25.38
N THR A 47 -8.91 20.44 -25.55
CA THR A 47 -7.97 21.31 -26.29
C THR A 47 -7.30 22.43 -25.47
N SER A 48 -7.63 22.55 -24.17
CA SER A 48 -7.04 23.57 -23.29
C SER A 48 -5.68 23.12 -22.71
N ALA A 49 -5.60 21.92 -22.12
CA ALA A 49 -4.44 21.43 -21.37
C ALA A 49 -3.10 21.46 -22.13
N ALA A 50 -3.11 21.24 -23.45
CA ALA A 50 -1.89 21.21 -24.26
C ALA A 50 -1.24 22.59 -24.46
N LYS A 51 -2.03 23.67 -24.57
CA LYS A 51 -1.49 25.04 -24.68
C LYS A 51 -0.96 25.55 -23.34
N PHE A 52 -1.61 25.15 -22.24
CA PHE A 52 -1.18 25.47 -20.88
C PHE A 52 0.16 24.81 -20.49
N ARG A 53 0.39 23.56 -20.90
CA ARG A 53 1.67 22.83 -20.66
C ARG A 53 2.92 23.55 -21.17
N THR A 54 2.76 24.40 -22.19
CA THR A 54 3.87 25.12 -22.84
C THR A 54 4.22 26.43 -22.13
N LEU A 55 3.27 27.03 -21.40
CA LEU A 55 3.46 28.31 -20.69
C LEU A 55 4.08 28.11 -19.30
N THR A 56 3.64 27.10 -18.54
CA THR A 56 4.20 26.77 -17.21
C THR A 56 5.67 26.36 -17.29
N LYS A 57 6.06 25.60 -18.33
CA LYS A 57 7.46 25.22 -18.58
C LYS A 57 8.37 26.40 -18.97
N ARG A 58 7.82 27.44 -19.61
CA ARG A 58 8.60 28.63 -20.03
C ARG A 58 8.81 29.64 -18.91
N PHE A 59 7.85 29.80 -18.01
CA PHE A 59 7.99 30.72 -16.88
C PHE A 59 8.82 30.14 -15.73
N ALA A 60 8.74 28.83 -15.47
CA ALA A 60 9.60 28.16 -14.49
C ALA A 60 11.11 28.29 -14.80
N SER A 61 11.48 28.55 -16.06
CA SER A 61 12.87 28.77 -16.48
C SER A 61 13.31 30.24 -16.46
N GLU A 62 12.41 31.22 -16.23
CA GLU A 62 12.72 32.65 -16.44
C GLU A 62 12.58 33.55 -15.18
N THR A 63 12.13 33.05 -14.03
CA THR A 63 11.84 33.92 -12.85
C THR A 63 12.62 33.65 -11.56
N THR A 64 13.64 32.78 -11.54
CA THR A 64 14.56 32.68 -10.40
C THR A 64 15.84 33.45 -10.69
N SER A 65 16.11 34.50 -9.92
CA SER A 65 17.45 35.09 -9.85
C SER A 65 18.44 33.99 -9.46
N GLU A 66 19.31 33.60 -10.39
CA GLU A 66 20.21 32.45 -10.30
C GLU A 66 21.18 32.48 -9.10
N GLU A 67 21.27 33.57 -8.34
CA GLU A 67 22.24 33.73 -7.24
C GLU A 67 21.78 33.23 -5.86
N ASP A 68 20.47 33.12 -5.57
CA ASP A 68 19.97 32.70 -4.23
C ASP A 68 19.35 31.29 -4.18
N ALA A 69 18.81 30.78 -5.30
CA ALA A 69 18.16 29.45 -5.33
C ALA A 69 19.15 28.28 -5.33
N SER A 70 20.44 28.53 -5.55
CA SER A 70 21.47 27.49 -5.67
C SER A 70 22.06 27.01 -4.34
N GLN A 71 21.57 27.48 -3.18
CA GLN A 71 22.11 27.12 -1.86
C GLN A 71 21.17 26.30 -0.95
N LEU A 72 19.86 26.23 -1.22
CA LEU A 72 18.90 25.53 -0.35
C LEU A 72 18.69 24.06 -0.78
N ALA A 73 18.75 23.13 0.18
CA ALA A 73 18.51 21.71 -0.08
C ALA A 73 17.06 21.46 -0.54
N PRO A 74 16.83 20.67 -1.61
CA PRO A 74 15.50 20.47 -2.16
C PRO A 74 14.59 19.64 -1.23
N GLN A 75 13.29 19.89 -1.32
CA GLN A 75 12.27 19.03 -0.72
C GLN A 75 12.00 17.82 -1.61
N ALA A 76 11.75 16.65 -1.01
CA ALA A 76 11.44 15.45 -1.76
C ALA A 76 10.31 14.66 -1.08
N VAL A 77 9.33 14.22 -1.85
CA VAL A 77 8.21 13.38 -1.37
C VAL A 77 8.03 12.24 -2.35
N SER A 78 7.95 11.02 -1.84
CA SER A 78 7.76 9.83 -2.66
C SER A 78 6.82 8.85 -1.98
N THR A 79 5.87 8.34 -2.74
CA THR A 79 4.89 7.35 -2.32
C THR A 79 5.11 6.06 -3.10
N GLY A 80 5.24 4.96 -2.36
CA GLY A 80 5.19 3.60 -2.87
C GLY A 80 3.91 2.91 -2.41
N TYR A 81 3.43 1.99 -3.23
CA TYR A 81 2.23 1.23 -2.91
C TYR A 81 2.37 -0.22 -3.37
N SER A 82 1.60 -1.10 -2.72
CA SER A 82 1.44 -2.49 -3.12
C SER A 82 0.02 -2.95 -2.88
N GLN A 83 -0.44 -3.89 -3.70
CA GLN A 83 -1.72 -4.59 -3.55
C GLN A 83 -1.50 -6.09 -3.24
N ASN A 84 -0.28 -6.47 -2.83
CA ASN A 84 0.05 -7.86 -2.55
C ASN A 84 -0.80 -8.38 -1.39
N PRO A 85 -1.48 -9.53 -1.51
CA PRO A 85 -2.34 -10.06 -0.45
C PRO A 85 -1.58 -10.47 0.81
N ASP A 86 -0.25 -10.59 0.77
CA ASP A 86 0.61 -10.79 1.95
C ASP A 86 1.14 -9.45 2.48
N LEU A 87 0.88 -9.16 3.76
CA LEU A 87 1.25 -7.89 4.38
C LEU A 87 2.76 -7.59 4.32
N LEU A 88 3.63 -8.59 4.53
CA LEU A 88 5.07 -8.35 4.61
C LEU A 88 5.66 -8.05 3.23
N LEU A 89 5.22 -8.79 2.21
CA LEU A 89 5.58 -8.50 0.82
C LEU A 89 5.01 -7.16 0.37
N ALA A 90 3.78 -6.83 0.76
CA ALA A 90 3.18 -5.55 0.44
C ALA A 90 3.96 -4.38 1.05
N ILE A 91 4.41 -4.52 2.30
CA ILE A 91 5.29 -3.54 2.96
C ILE A 91 6.63 -3.43 2.22
N GLU A 92 7.24 -4.55 1.86
CA GLU A 92 8.51 -4.57 1.12
C GLU A 92 8.43 -3.86 -0.23
N GLU A 93 7.48 -4.25 -1.07
CA GLU A 93 7.25 -3.63 -2.39
C GLU A 93 6.97 -2.13 -2.26
N ALA A 94 6.10 -1.73 -1.32
CA ALA A 94 5.76 -0.33 -1.09
C ALA A 94 6.96 0.48 -0.57
N THR A 95 7.73 -0.05 0.39
CA THR A 95 8.92 0.61 0.94
C THR A 95 9.99 0.80 -0.14
N GLN A 96 10.33 -0.26 -0.89
CA GLN A 96 11.34 -0.18 -1.95
C GLN A 96 10.93 0.79 -3.05
N SER A 97 9.66 0.75 -3.48
CA SER A 97 9.16 1.68 -4.49
C SER A 97 9.23 3.14 -4.01
N ALA A 98 8.92 3.42 -2.75
CA ALA A 98 9.00 4.77 -2.19
C ALA A 98 10.46 5.27 -2.13
N LEU A 99 11.39 4.45 -1.64
CA LEU A 99 12.81 4.82 -1.50
C LEU A 99 13.49 5.07 -2.85
N SER A 100 13.09 4.32 -3.89
CA SER A 100 13.69 4.41 -5.24
C SER A 100 13.62 5.79 -5.91
N LEU A 101 12.70 6.65 -5.47
CA LEU A 101 12.49 7.99 -6.05
C LEU A 101 12.97 9.13 -5.14
N LEU A 102 13.59 8.81 -4.01
CA LEU A 102 14.16 9.80 -3.10
C LEU A 102 15.67 9.96 -3.30
N PRO A 103 16.25 11.13 -2.95
CA PRO A 103 17.70 11.33 -2.98
C PRO A 103 18.43 10.25 -2.15
N ARG A 104 19.52 9.68 -2.70
CA ARG A 104 20.28 8.58 -2.05
C ARG A 104 20.89 8.96 -0.71
N ASP A 105 21.38 10.20 -0.60
CA ASP A 105 22.20 10.66 0.52
C ASP A 105 21.38 11.47 1.55
N ALA A 106 20.04 11.36 1.53
CA ALA A 106 19.14 12.13 2.39
C ALA A 106 18.43 11.26 3.42
N ASP A 107 18.47 11.71 4.68
CA ASP A 107 17.62 11.16 5.75
C ASP A 107 16.15 11.48 5.50
N ILE A 108 15.29 10.60 5.98
CA ILE A 108 13.84 10.74 5.87
C ILE A 108 13.33 11.40 7.15
N ASP A 109 12.88 12.64 7.05
CA ASP A 109 12.39 13.41 8.19
C ASP A 109 11.04 12.90 8.69
N LEU A 110 10.16 12.49 7.77
CA LEU A 110 8.83 12.00 8.10
C LEU A 110 8.34 10.92 7.12
N GLY A 111 7.80 9.84 7.66
CA GLY A 111 7.09 8.80 6.92
C GLY A 111 5.60 8.71 7.27
N PHE A 112 4.77 8.43 6.27
CA PHE A 112 3.36 8.08 6.42
C PHE A 112 3.13 6.64 5.99
N VAL A 113 2.36 5.88 6.77
CA VAL A 113 1.99 4.50 6.44
C VAL A 113 0.48 4.30 6.54
N PHE A 114 -0.15 3.95 5.42
CA PHE A 114 -1.56 3.59 5.38
C PHE A 114 -1.71 2.13 4.95
N VAL A 115 -2.43 1.35 5.77
CA VAL A 115 -2.55 -0.10 5.58
C VAL A 115 -4.01 -0.48 5.50
N SER A 116 -4.37 -1.30 4.51
CA SER A 116 -5.73 -1.80 4.40
C SER A 116 -6.08 -2.63 5.64
N SER A 117 -7.24 -2.37 6.25
CA SER A 117 -7.71 -3.15 7.40
C SER A 117 -8.03 -4.60 7.04
N ILE A 118 -7.96 -4.98 5.75
CA ILE A 118 -8.11 -6.38 5.30
C ILE A 118 -6.97 -7.28 5.79
N TYR A 119 -5.80 -6.70 6.10
CA TYR A 119 -4.71 -7.47 6.71
C TYR A 119 -4.95 -7.81 8.18
N ASP A 120 -6.05 -7.33 8.79
CA ASP A 120 -6.42 -7.68 10.15
C ASP A 120 -6.61 -9.20 10.28
N GLY A 121 -5.64 -9.86 10.91
CA GLY A 121 -5.63 -11.30 11.16
C GLY A 121 -4.50 -12.09 10.47
N GLN A 122 -3.76 -11.50 9.52
CA GLN A 122 -2.67 -12.21 8.83
C GLN A 122 -1.31 -12.17 9.57
N GLN A 123 -1.02 -11.09 10.30
CA GLN A 123 0.24 -10.83 11.02
C GLN A 123 -0.04 -9.91 12.21
N SER A 124 0.87 -9.85 13.18
CA SER A 124 0.77 -8.84 14.25
C SER A 124 0.97 -7.44 13.66
N PRO A 125 0.02 -6.51 13.82
CA PRO A 125 0.16 -5.13 13.32
C PRO A 125 1.35 -4.40 13.94
N THR A 126 1.86 -4.86 15.09
CA THR A 126 3.12 -4.37 15.69
C THR A 126 4.35 -4.58 14.82
N LYS A 127 4.27 -5.41 13.77
CA LYS A 127 5.38 -5.65 12.83
C LYS A 127 5.44 -4.68 11.66
N ILE A 128 4.42 -3.83 11.46
CA ILE A 128 4.36 -2.95 10.27
C ILE A 128 5.55 -1.98 10.25
N ILE A 129 5.69 -1.15 11.28
CA ILE A 129 6.82 -0.21 11.36
C ILE A 129 8.18 -0.93 11.43
N PRO A 130 8.40 -1.96 12.29
CA PRO A 130 9.66 -2.69 12.29
C PRO A 130 10.06 -3.26 10.93
N GLN A 131 9.08 -3.75 10.16
CA GLN A 131 9.34 -4.27 8.82
C GLN A 131 9.73 -3.16 7.84
N ILE A 132 9.09 -1.98 7.93
CA ILE A 132 9.47 -0.82 7.11
C ILE A 132 10.91 -0.39 7.42
N LEU A 133 11.26 -0.27 8.71
CA LEU A 133 12.61 0.10 9.15
C LEU A 133 13.66 -0.93 8.70
N LYS A 134 13.33 -2.23 8.82
CA LYS A 134 14.19 -3.31 8.33
C LYS A 134 14.39 -3.25 6.82
N ASN A 135 13.31 -3.02 6.07
CA ASN A 135 13.37 -2.93 4.61
C ASN A 135 14.12 -1.68 4.14
N SER A 136 14.05 -0.57 4.88
CA SER A 136 14.84 0.63 4.59
C SER A 136 16.33 0.45 4.91
N ASP A 137 16.65 -0.28 5.99
CA ASP A 137 18.04 -0.65 6.30
C ASP A 137 18.60 -1.57 5.20
N TYR A 138 17.84 -2.58 4.77
CA TYR A 138 18.26 -3.48 3.68
C TYR A 138 18.44 -2.76 2.33
N PHE A 139 17.53 -1.84 1.99
CA PHE A 139 17.67 -0.99 0.81
C PHE A 139 18.94 -0.13 0.89
N SER A 140 19.28 0.32 2.08
CA SER A 140 20.49 1.10 2.34
C SER A 140 21.78 0.28 2.22
N ASP A 141 21.77 -0.99 2.64
CA ASP A 141 22.91 -1.90 2.50
C ASP A 141 23.22 -2.21 1.02
N MET A 142 22.19 -2.27 0.15
CA MET A 142 22.39 -2.37 -1.30
C MET A 142 23.04 -1.11 -1.92
N ASP A 143 22.76 0.07 -1.36
CA ASP A 143 23.27 1.37 -1.85
C ASP A 143 24.55 1.84 -1.11
N GLY A 144 25.00 1.11 -0.07
CA GLY A 144 26.22 1.40 0.70
C GLY A 144 26.11 2.56 1.71
N GLN A 145 24.92 3.14 1.92
CA GLN A 145 24.68 4.21 2.91
C GLN A 145 23.32 4.06 3.61
N ARG A 146 23.36 3.94 4.95
CA ARG A 146 22.18 3.83 5.82
C ARG A 146 21.34 5.10 5.85
N ARG A 147 20.13 5.03 5.27
CA ARG A 147 19.13 6.10 5.41
C ARG A 147 18.41 5.98 6.73
N ILE A 148 18.34 7.09 7.46
CA ILE A 148 17.67 7.12 8.75
C ILE A 148 16.25 7.65 8.57
N ILE A 149 15.26 6.90 9.05
CA ILE A 149 13.88 7.38 9.19
C ILE A 149 13.75 7.99 10.58
N LYS A 150 13.51 9.30 10.65
CA LYS A 150 13.43 10.01 11.95
C LYS A 150 12.09 9.78 12.64
N LYS A 151 10.98 9.92 11.93
CA LYS A 151 9.62 9.83 12.48
C LYS A 151 8.66 9.16 11.49
N MET A 152 7.66 8.44 11.99
CA MET A 152 6.57 7.90 11.18
C MET A 152 5.23 7.97 11.90
N ILE A 153 4.16 8.25 11.15
CA ILE A 153 2.78 8.05 11.59
C ILE A 153 1.98 7.27 10.55
N GLY A 154 0.81 6.79 10.94
CA GLY A 154 -0.07 6.13 10.00
C GLY A 154 -1.32 5.57 10.64
N CYS A 155 -2.17 4.97 9.81
CA CYS A 155 -3.33 4.25 10.30
C CYS A 155 -3.75 3.11 9.38
N SER A 156 -4.60 2.23 9.90
CA SER A 156 -5.38 1.34 9.06
C SER A 156 -6.55 2.08 8.43
N ALA A 157 -6.98 1.65 7.25
CA ALA A 157 -8.14 2.21 6.55
C ALA A 157 -8.92 1.16 5.77
N GLY A 158 -10.21 1.46 5.51
CA GLY A 158 -11.09 0.63 4.67
C GLY A 158 -10.81 0.74 3.16
N GLY A 159 -10.09 1.78 2.75
CA GLY A 159 -9.61 1.95 1.39
C GLY A 159 -8.37 2.84 1.37
N LEU A 160 -7.53 2.66 0.35
CA LEU A 160 -6.24 3.35 0.21
C LEU A 160 -6.13 4.08 -1.11
N ILE A 161 -5.33 5.15 -1.10
CA ILE A 161 -5.04 5.97 -2.26
C ILE A 161 -3.54 6.14 -2.35
N GLY A 162 -3.00 5.98 -3.55
CA GLY A 162 -1.62 6.37 -3.80
C GLY A 162 -1.37 6.68 -5.26
N GLY A 163 -0.26 7.34 -5.53
CA GLY A 163 0.14 7.69 -6.87
C GLY A 163 1.63 7.95 -6.94
N LYS A 164 2.20 7.62 -8.10
CA LYS A 164 3.62 7.74 -8.41
C LYS A 164 3.79 8.46 -9.74
N ALA A 165 4.63 9.49 -9.76
CA ALA A 165 5.05 10.13 -11.00
C ALA A 165 5.97 9.18 -11.79
N THR A 166 5.59 8.89 -13.03
CA THR A 166 6.47 8.28 -14.05
C THR A 166 6.93 9.37 -15.02
N SER A 167 7.88 9.07 -15.93
CA SER A 167 8.60 10.05 -16.76
C SER A 167 7.74 11.10 -17.50
N ASP A 168 6.45 10.85 -17.73
CA ASP A 168 5.54 11.79 -18.41
C ASP A 168 4.13 11.93 -17.81
N LYS A 169 3.75 11.14 -16.79
CA LYS A 169 2.40 11.18 -16.20
C LYS A 169 2.37 10.64 -14.76
N LEU A 170 1.57 11.29 -13.91
CA LEU A 170 1.18 10.81 -12.58
C LEU A 170 0.18 9.65 -12.73
N SER A 171 0.58 8.44 -12.34
CA SER A 171 -0.32 7.30 -12.25
C SER A 171 -0.87 7.20 -10.83
N THR A 172 -2.18 7.07 -10.69
CA THR A 172 -2.87 6.95 -9.40
C THR A 172 -3.61 5.63 -9.29
N PHE A 173 -3.88 5.21 -8.06
CA PHE A 173 -4.82 4.16 -7.76
C PHE A 173 -5.67 4.55 -6.55
N GLU A 174 -6.90 4.05 -6.56
CA GLU A 174 -7.79 4.01 -5.41
C GLU A 174 -8.25 2.58 -5.25
N ASN A 175 -8.21 2.09 -4.02
CA ASN A 175 -8.58 0.73 -3.71
C ASN A 175 -9.45 0.70 -2.46
N GLU A 176 -10.73 0.39 -2.65
CA GLU A 176 -11.70 0.19 -1.59
C GLU A 176 -11.91 -1.32 -1.39
N GLY A 177 -11.79 -1.80 -0.15
CA GLY A 177 -12.15 -3.19 0.15
C GLY A 177 -11.24 -4.26 -0.47
N MET A 178 -10.00 -3.93 -0.88
CA MET A 178 -8.96 -4.93 -1.16
C MET A 178 -7.70 -4.71 -0.32
N ALA A 179 -6.83 -5.72 -0.31
CA ALA A 179 -5.53 -5.65 0.35
C ALA A 179 -4.66 -4.56 -0.30
N GLY A 180 -3.93 -3.82 0.54
CA GLY A 180 -2.93 -2.87 0.04
C GLY A 180 -2.22 -2.10 1.14
N VAL A 181 -1.03 -1.62 0.80
CA VAL A 181 -0.17 -0.80 1.67
C VAL A 181 0.27 0.41 0.86
N THR A 182 0.20 1.60 1.45
CA THR A 182 0.75 2.85 0.91
C THR A 182 1.75 3.42 1.90
N ILE A 183 2.98 3.66 1.45
CA ILE A 183 4.06 4.24 2.26
C ILE A 183 4.56 5.49 1.56
N THR A 184 4.58 6.60 2.29
CA THR A 184 5.11 7.87 1.80
C THR A 184 6.28 8.31 2.65
N PHE A 185 7.37 8.71 2.02
CA PHE A 185 8.55 9.25 2.70
C PHE A 185 8.80 10.68 2.24
N CYS A 186 9.09 11.54 3.21
CA CYS A 186 9.31 12.97 3.02
C CYS A 186 10.70 13.37 3.53
N VAL A 187 11.45 14.06 2.68
CA VAL A 187 12.67 14.80 3.03
C VAL A 187 12.28 16.27 3.11
N LEU A 188 12.34 16.82 4.32
CA LEU A 188 11.82 18.12 4.73
C LEU A 188 12.92 18.90 5.47
N PRO A 189 13.92 19.46 4.76
CA PRO A 189 14.98 20.18 5.43
C PRO A 189 14.43 21.47 6.06
N ASP A 190 15.08 21.92 7.15
CA ASP A 190 14.67 23.09 7.96
C ASP A 190 13.22 23.02 8.48
N THR A 191 12.72 21.80 8.70
CA THR A 191 11.40 21.55 9.27
C THR A 191 11.53 20.83 10.61
N GLU A 192 10.98 21.42 11.66
CA GLU A 192 10.84 20.78 12.97
C GLU A 192 9.55 19.96 13.00
N ILE A 193 9.65 18.70 13.40
CA ILE A 193 8.53 17.76 13.38
C ILE A 193 8.40 17.13 14.76
N ASP A 194 7.20 17.19 15.34
CA ASP A 194 6.88 16.45 16.56
C ASP A 194 5.64 15.59 16.40
N THR A 195 5.63 14.44 17.08
CA THR A 195 4.48 13.53 17.08
C THR A 195 3.88 13.48 18.47
N PHE A 196 2.55 13.40 18.57
CA PHE A 196 1.84 13.29 19.84
C PHE A 196 0.68 12.30 19.73
N HIS A 197 0.29 11.70 20.86
CA HIS A 197 -0.86 10.82 20.96
C HIS A 197 -1.65 11.23 22.20
N LEU A 198 -2.95 11.46 22.02
CA LEU A 198 -3.87 11.93 23.06
C LEU A 198 -4.98 10.92 23.27
N LEU A 199 -5.30 10.66 24.53
CA LEU A 199 -6.46 9.89 24.96
C LEU A 199 -7.56 10.83 25.46
N ASP A 200 -8.78 10.31 25.58
CA ASP A 200 -9.97 11.08 25.98
C ASP A 200 -9.74 11.83 27.31
N ASN A 201 -9.03 11.20 28.26
CA ASN A 201 -8.75 11.80 29.58
C ASN A 201 -7.68 12.91 29.55
N ASP A 202 -6.99 13.10 28.43
CA ASP A 202 -5.95 14.13 28.30
C ASP A 202 -6.54 15.49 27.89
N ILE A 203 -7.81 15.51 27.45
CA ILE A 203 -8.51 16.74 27.04
C ILE A 203 -9.16 17.38 28.28
N PRO A 204 -8.89 18.67 28.55
CA PRO A 204 -9.58 19.38 29.61
C PRO A 204 -11.09 19.52 29.33
N ASP A 205 -11.94 19.18 30.32
CA ASP A 205 -13.41 19.26 30.21
C ASP A 205 -13.95 20.67 29.87
N ASP A 206 -13.19 21.74 30.16
CA ASP A 206 -13.60 23.11 29.91
C ASP A 206 -12.39 24.02 29.61
N PHE A 207 -12.06 24.16 28.33
CA PHE A 207 -10.94 24.98 27.90
C PHE A 207 -11.15 26.49 28.11
N SER A 208 -12.40 26.94 28.34
CA SER A 208 -12.69 28.36 28.59
C SER A 208 -12.17 28.85 29.96
N LYS A 209 -11.87 27.92 30.87
CA LYS A 209 -11.41 28.20 32.24
C LYS A 209 -9.89 28.12 32.42
N ILE A 210 -9.15 27.76 31.39
CA ILE A 210 -7.70 27.56 31.44
C ILE A 210 -7.01 28.41 30.37
N THR A 211 -5.79 28.85 30.66
CA THR A 211 -5.02 29.68 29.71
C THR A 211 -4.50 28.84 28.54
N PRO A 212 -4.18 29.43 27.37
CA PRO A 212 -3.55 28.73 26.25
C PRO A 212 -2.30 27.93 26.62
N LYS A 213 -1.51 28.46 27.56
CA LYS A 213 -0.28 27.81 28.05
C LYS A 213 -0.59 26.59 28.90
N GLU A 214 -1.57 26.69 29.80
CA GLU A 214 -2.05 25.57 30.61
C GLU A 214 -2.68 24.49 29.74
N TRP A 215 -3.51 24.87 28.76
CA TRP A 215 -4.11 23.94 27.80
C TRP A 215 -3.05 23.16 27.03
N LYS A 216 -2.06 23.85 26.45
CA LYS A 216 -0.91 23.23 25.76
C LYS A 216 -0.17 22.26 26.68
N SER A 217 0.00 22.59 27.96
CA SER A 217 0.65 21.70 28.93
C SER A 217 -0.18 20.45 29.23
N SER A 218 -1.51 20.57 29.33
CA SER A 218 -2.41 19.45 29.60
C SER A 218 -2.39 18.41 28.49
N VAL A 219 -2.32 18.85 27.23
CA VAL A 219 -2.24 17.96 26.06
C VAL A 219 -0.79 17.58 25.68
N GLY A 220 0.19 17.85 26.55
CA GLY A 220 1.59 17.47 26.29
C GLY A 220 2.27 18.24 25.14
N MET A 221 1.75 19.41 24.77
CA MET A 221 2.24 20.30 23.70
C MET A 221 2.91 21.56 24.26
N SER A 222 3.42 21.51 25.50
CA SER A 222 4.07 22.65 26.17
C SER A 222 5.33 23.14 25.44
N HIS A 223 6.02 22.27 24.70
CA HIS A 223 7.20 22.63 23.90
C HIS A 223 6.87 23.61 22.75
N PHE A 224 5.58 23.77 22.42
CA PHE A 224 5.12 24.75 21.45
C PHE A 224 4.71 26.10 22.06
N SER A 225 4.93 26.32 23.37
CA SER A 225 4.67 27.60 24.03
C SER A 225 5.85 28.57 23.88
N GLU A 226 5.65 29.63 23.09
CA GLU A 226 6.43 30.88 22.98
C GLU A 226 7.94 30.75 22.65
N ASN A 227 8.33 31.22 21.46
CA ASN A 227 9.65 31.82 21.27
C ASN A 227 9.59 33.24 21.85
N ASP A 228 10.57 33.63 22.66
CA ASP A 228 10.69 34.97 23.28
C ASP A 228 10.91 36.11 22.25
N ASP A 229 11.05 35.78 20.95
CA ASP A 229 11.56 36.69 19.91
C ASP A 229 10.50 37.28 18.96
N GLY A 230 9.20 37.14 19.23
CA GLY A 230 8.15 37.86 18.49
C GLY A 230 7.94 37.45 17.02
N ASP A 231 8.66 36.43 16.52
CA ASP A 231 8.38 35.80 15.22
C ASP A 231 7.37 34.64 15.38
N GLU A 232 6.16 34.87 14.85
CA GLU A 232 4.99 33.98 14.88
C GLU A 232 5.10 32.80 13.86
N ASP A 233 6.03 31.86 14.03
CA ASP A 233 5.97 30.63 13.23
C ASP A 233 4.96 29.62 13.83
N THR A 234 3.68 29.85 13.55
CA THR A 234 2.58 29.01 14.04
C THR A 234 2.66 27.61 13.41
N PRO A 235 2.60 26.54 14.23
CA PRO A 235 2.71 25.16 13.75
C PRO A 235 1.51 24.75 12.88
N THR A 236 1.78 23.90 11.89
CA THR A 236 0.75 23.17 11.14
C THR A 236 0.54 21.80 11.78
N PHE A 237 -0.72 21.36 11.86
CA PHE A 237 -1.10 20.10 12.48
C PHE A 237 -1.81 19.16 11.51
N MET A 238 -1.36 17.91 11.47
CA MET A 238 -2.07 16.81 10.83
C MET A 238 -2.57 15.82 11.89
N LEU A 239 -3.86 15.51 11.87
CA LEU A 239 -4.53 14.66 12.86
C LEU A 239 -5.07 13.36 12.25
N LEU A 240 -4.85 12.24 12.94
CA LEU A 240 -5.38 10.90 12.64
C LEU A 240 -6.10 10.33 13.87
N PRO A 241 -7.33 10.79 14.16
CA PRO A 241 -8.12 10.21 15.24
C PRO A 241 -8.60 8.79 14.93
N ALA A 242 -8.60 7.94 15.97
CA ALA A 242 -9.34 6.70 15.98
C ALA A 242 -10.86 6.98 16.04
N PRO A 243 -11.73 6.12 15.49
CA PRO A 243 -13.18 6.29 15.58
C PRO A 243 -13.71 6.46 17.01
N SER A 244 -13.02 5.90 18.02
CA SER A 244 -13.41 6.04 19.42
C SER A 244 -13.23 7.45 19.98
N PHE A 245 -12.32 8.25 19.42
CA PHE A 245 -12.01 9.61 19.89
C PHE A 245 -13.01 10.66 19.37
N GLN A 246 -13.97 10.27 18.52
CA GLN A 246 -14.89 11.20 17.86
C GLN A 246 -15.71 12.04 18.84
N LYS A 247 -16.01 11.51 20.04
CA LYS A 247 -16.81 12.20 21.05
C LYS A 247 -16.14 13.48 21.58
N ASP A 248 -14.83 13.45 21.77
CA ASP A 248 -14.07 14.53 22.41
C ASP A 248 -13.23 15.33 21.38
N LEU A 249 -13.33 14.95 20.10
CA LEU A 249 -12.62 15.58 18.99
C LEU A 249 -13.02 17.04 18.78
N ASP A 250 -14.31 17.38 18.91
CA ASP A 250 -14.79 18.75 18.71
C ASP A 250 -14.24 19.70 19.80
N ASP A 251 -14.22 19.24 21.06
CA ASP A 251 -13.64 19.97 22.19
C ASP A 251 -12.12 20.13 22.02
N PHE A 252 -11.45 19.07 21.54
CA PHE A 252 -10.02 19.13 21.23
C PHE A 252 -9.69 20.13 20.12
N LEU A 253 -10.41 20.11 18.99
CA LEU A 253 -10.21 21.04 17.88
C LEU A 253 -10.46 22.50 18.30
N SER A 254 -11.49 22.73 19.12
CA SER A 254 -11.81 24.04 19.69
C SER A 254 -10.68 24.54 20.60
N GLY A 255 -10.16 23.67 21.48
CA GLY A 255 -9.03 23.96 22.35
C GLY A 255 -7.74 24.24 21.59
N MET A 256 -7.48 23.54 20.47
CA MET A 256 -6.33 23.80 19.60
C MET A 256 -6.39 25.20 18.99
N LYS A 257 -7.54 25.58 18.42
CA LYS A 257 -7.72 26.92 17.83
C LYS A 257 -7.61 28.02 18.88
N TYR A 258 -8.23 27.83 20.05
CA TYR A 258 -8.07 28.74 21.18
C TYR A 258 -6.60 28.94 21.58
N SER A 259 -5.81 27.85 21.56
CA SER A 259 -4.44 27.87 22.10
C SER A 259 -3.37 28.30 21.09
N PHE A 260 -3.55 27.99 19.81
CA PHE A 260 -2.57 28.27 18.75
C PHE A 260 -2.96 29.45 17.84
N GLY A 261 -4.18 29.99 18.00
CA GLY A 261 -4.65 31.14 17.25
C GLY A 261 -5.29 30.78 15.90
N PRO A 262 -5.85 31.80 15.21
CA PRO A 262 -6.61 31.61 13.98
C PRO A 262 -5.74 31.09 12.82
N ASP A 263 -4.47 31.47 12.77
CA ASP A 263 -3.53 31.11 11.69
C ASP A 263 -3.01 29.67 11.77
N ALA A 264 -3.34 28.93 12.84
CA ALA A 264 -2.98 27.53 12.96
C ALA A 264 -3.70 26.70 11.90
N ASN A 265 -2.93 26.11 10.97
CA ASN A 265 -3.47 25.21 9.95
C ASN A 265 -3.61 23.81 10.56
N ILE A 266 -4.84 23.30 10.67
CA ILE A 266 -5.14 21.99 11.25
C ILE A 266 -6.00 21.23 10.25
N PHE A 267 -5.55 20.04 9.89
CA PHE A 267 -6.27 19.16 9.00
C PHE A 267 -6.03 17.70 9.37
N GLY A 268 -6.74 16.78 8.74
CA GLY A 268 -6.62 15.37 9.05
C GLY A 268 -7.81 14.55 8.59
N ALA A 269 -7.85 13.32 9.06
CA ALA A 269 -8.91 12.39 8.71
C ALA A 269 -9.10 11.32 9.78
N LEU A 270 -10.36 11.00 10.08
CA LEU A 270 -10.71 9.91 10.97
C LEU A 270 -10.35 8.59 10.30
N SER A 271 -9.51 7.80 10.97
CA SER A 271 -9.16 6.46 10.52
C SER A 271 -10.41 5.58 10.37
N SER A 272 -10.32 4.55 9.53
CA SER A 272 -11.48 3.74 9.12
C SER A 272 -11.13 2.25 9.03
N THR A 273 -12.15 1.42 8.83
CA THR A 273 -12.00 -0.03 8.62
C THR A 273 -13.06 -0.53 7.64
N VAL A 274 -12.78 -1.63 6.95
CA VAL A 274 -13.77 -2.30 6.07
C VAL A 274 -14.93 -2.92 6.86
N SER A 275 -14.68 -3.27 8.13
CA SER A 275 -15.64 -3.93 9.01
C SER A 275 -15.87 -3.12 10.28
N SER A 276 -17.15 -2.88 10.62
CA SER A 276 -17.56 -2.24 11.87
C SER A 276 -17.17 -3.02 13.13
N LEU A 277 -16.78 -4.29 13.00
CA LEU A 277 -16.26 -5.11 14.09
C LEU A 277 -14.75 -4.96 14.29
N SER A 278 -14.02 -4.37 13.34
CA SER A 278 -12.59 -4.10 13.48
C SER A 278 -12.34 -2.70 14.03
N ARG A 279 -11.36 -2.58 14.92
CA ARG A 279 -10.88 -1.30 15.42
C ARG A 279 -9.78 -0.77 14.50
N ALA A 280 -9.90 0.49 14.12
CA ALA A 280 -8.83 1.15 13.38
C ALA A 280 -7.56 1.19 14.24
N LYS A 281 -6.41 0.94 13.61
CA LYS A 281 -5.10 0.95 14.23
C LYS A 281 -4.37 2.21 13.82
N LEU A 282 -3.65 2.82 14.74
CA LEU A 282 -2.76 3.95 14.48
C LEU A 282 -1.31 3.47 14.67
N PHE A 283 -0.42 3.91 13.79
CA PHE A 283 0.99 3.54 13.80
C PHE A 283 1.82 4.77 14.13
N ARG A 284 2.75 4.66 15.08
CA ARG A 284 3.65 5.75 15.44
C ARG A 284 5.06 5.21 15.64
N TYR A 285 6.04 6.02 15.24
CA TYR A 285 7.44 5.81 15.52
C TYR A 285 8.20 7.14 15.58
N ASP A 286 9.14 7.24 16.50
CA ASP A 286 10.03 8.37 16.70
C ASP A 286 11.41 7.87 17.13
N MET A 287 12.42 8.07 16.29
CA MET A 287 13.78 7.62 16.54
C MET A 287 14.37 8.18 17.84
N SER A 288 13.97 9.39 18.25
CA SER A 288 14.47 10.02 19.48
C SER A 288 14.04 9.28 20.76
N ARG A 289 13.06 8.37 20.64
CA ARG A 289 12.52 7.57 21.75
C ARG A 289 12.51 6.09 21.30
N PRO A 290 13.55 5.28 21.57
CA PRO A 290 13.63 3.91 21.03
C PRO A 290 12.49 2.96 21.42
N GLU A 291 11.73 3.25 22.48
CA GLU A 291 10.48 2.54 22.85
C GLU A 291 9.23 3.00 22.05
N SER A 292 9.41 3.84 21.02
CA SER A 292 8.33 4.57 20.34
C SER A 292 7.56 3.80 19.28
N ILE A 293 7.96 2.57 18.93
CA ILE A 293 7.18 1.77 17.97
C ILE A 293 5.86 1.40 18.63
N GLN A 294 4.82 2.13 18.26
CA GLN A 294 3.50 2.02 18.86
C GLN A 294 2.48 1.63 17.79
N THR A 295 1.65 0.65 18.15
CA THR A 295 0.41 0.34 17.45
C THR A 295 -0.73 0.60 18.43
N LEU A 296 -1.48 1.66 18.18
CA LEU A 296 -2.52 2.19 19.06
C LEU A 296 -3.89 1.83 18.47
N THR A 297 -4.93 1.75 19.30
CA THR A 297 -6.30 1.41 18.84
C THR A 297 -7.35 2.45 19.22
N ASP A 298 -6.93 3.50 19.92
CA ASP A 298 -7.74 4.54 20.51
C ASP A 298 -6.96 5.86 20.56
N GLY A 299 -7.66 6.95 20.85
CA GLY A 299 -7.10 8.29 20.92
C GLY A 299 -6.92 8.99 19.57
N CYS A 300 -6.20 10.12 19.60
CA CYS A 300 -5.84 10.93 18.46
C CYS A 300 -4.33 10.97 18.29
N LEU A 301 -3.84 10.44 17.17
CA LEU A 301 -2.43 10.57 16.77
C LEU A 301 -2.29 11.85 15.94
N GLY A 302 -1.33 12.70 16.27
CA GLY A 302 -1.09 13.93 15.54
C GLY A 302 0.38 14.20 15.28
N ILE A 303 0.62 15.05 14.28
CA ILE A 303 1.93 15.64 13.98
C ILE A 303 1.80 17.15 14.03
N ALA A 304 2.76 17.79 14.68
CA ALA A 304 3.00 19.22 14.65
C ALA A 304 4.24 19.52 13.83
N MET A 305 4.16 20.49 12.92
CA MET A 305 5.26 20.85 12.00
C MET A 305 5.50 22.36 12.03
N ARG A 306 6.77 22.77 12.13
CA ARG A 306 7.25 24.17 12.08
C ARG A 306 8.44 24.31 11.14
N GLY A 307 8.79 25.54 10.77
CA GLY A 307 9.86 25.84 9.84
C GLY A 307 9.37 25.94 8.40
N ASP A 308 10.21 25.50 7.46
CA ASP A 308 9.99 25.68 6.02
C ASP A 308 9.05 24.64 5.38
N ILE A 309 7.83 24.60 5.91
CA ILE A 309 6.77 23.72 5.44
C ILE A 309 5.45 24.48 5.31
N GLN A 310 4.75 24.26 4.22
CA GLN A 310 3.44 24.84 3.96
C GLN A 310 2.46 23.78 3.47
N TRP A 311 1.27 23.77 4.05
CA TRP A 311 0.16 22.95 3.60
C TRP A 311 -0.97 23.83 3.09
N LYS A 312 -1.47 23.54 1.88
CA LYS A 312 -2.72 24.12 1.37
C LYS A 312 -3.80 23.05 1.40
N VAL A 313 -4.91 23.34 2.07
CA VAL A 313 -5.98 22.37 2.30
C VAL A 313 -7.23 22.83 1.56
N MET A 314 -7.86 21.91 0.83
CA MET A 314 -9.09 22.14 0.08
C MET A 314 -10.10 21.05 0.41
N VAL A 315 -11.38 21.41 0.48
CA VAL A 315 -12.44 20.47 0.86
C VAL A 315 -13.60 20.49 -0.13
N ALA A 316 -13.92 19.31 -0.67
CA ALA A 316 -15.11 19.07 -1.48
C ALA A 316 -16.20 18.46 -0.58
N SER A 317 -17.28 19.20 -0.35
CA SER A 317 -18.35 18.80 0.55
C SER A 317 -19.26 17.74 -0.06
N GLY A 318 -19.40 17.68 -1.38
CA GLY A 318 -20.24 16.76 -2.17
C GLY A 318 -21.74 16.97 -1.96
N ALA A 319 -22.14 18.09 -1.37
CA ALA A 319 -23.50 18.37 -0.97
C ALA A 319 -24.14 19.32 -1.99
N LYS A 320 -25.08 18.82 -2.78
CA LYS A 320 -25.88 19.61 -3.71
C LYS A 320 -26.92 20.40 -2.92
N PRO A 321 -26.93 21.74 -2.99
CA PRO A 321 -27.92 22.52 -2.30
C PRO A 321 -29.30 22.38 -2.97
N VAL A 322 -30.36 22.31 -2.17
CA VAL A 322 -31.75 22.17 -2.65
C VAL A 322 -32.71 23.11 -1.93
N GLY A 323 -33.76 23.52 -2.64
CA GLY A 323 -34.73 24.47 -2.13
C GLY A 323 -34.18 25.90 -1.98
N GLY A 324 -34.93 26.72 -1.25
CA GLY A 324 -34.57 28.12 -0.99
C GLY A 324 -33.60 28.28 0.18
N ILE A 325 -33.29 29.53 0.49
CA ILE A 325 -32.54 29.90 1.68
C ILE A 325 -33.54 30.27 2.77
N TYR A 326 -33.34 29.76 3.98
CA TYR A 326 -34.22 29.93 5.12
C TYR A 326 -33.50 30.67 6.25
N ARG A 327 -34.23 31.31 7.15
CA ARG A 327 -33.74 31.81 8.45
C ARG A 327 -34.29 30.95 9.58
N ILE A 328 -33.46 30.73 10.58
CA ILE A 328 -33.85 30.06 11.82
C ILE A 328 -34.64 31.04 12.68
N VAL A 329 -35.89 30.67 13.01
CA VAL A 329 -36.81 31.52 13.78
C VAL A 329 -36.95 31.03 15.22
N SER A 330 -36.84 29.72 15.44
CA SER A 330 -36.80 29.14 16.78
C SER A 330 -35.84 27.96 16.85
N GLY A 331 -35.17 27.81 17.99
CA GLY A 331 -34.19 26.76 18.26
C GLY A 331 -33.54 26.99 19.61
N GLU A 332 -32.88 25.96 20.13
CA GLU A 332 -32.11 26.01 21.37
C GLU A 332 -30.95 24.99 21.27
N LYS A 333 -29.74 25.40 21.67
CA LYS A 333 -28.52 24.59 21.55
C LYS A 333 -28.38 24.02 20.13
N SER A 334 -28.17 22.73 19.95
CA SER A 334 -28.08 22.10 18.62
C SER A 334 -29.43 21.81 17.95
N THR A 335 -30.55 22.22 18.53
CA THR A 335 -31.90 21.92 18.01
C THR A 335 -32.51 23.11 17.29
N ILE A 336 -32.94 22.87 16.04
CA ILE A 336 -33.65 23.83 15.20
C ILE A 336 -35.14 23.49 15.25
N GLY A 337 -35.94 24.40 15.80
CA GLY A 337 -37.37 24.23 15.96
C GLY A 337 -38.13 24.59 14.69
N SER A 338 -38.00 25.84 14.22
CA SER A 338 -38.72 26.34 13.05
C SER A 338 -37.88 27.26 12.18
N ILE A 339 -38.18 27.23 10.89
CA ILE A 339 -37.51 28.00 9.85
C ILE A 339 -38.53 28.77 9.00
N GLN A 340 -38.09 29.88 8.43
CA GLN A 340 -38.88 30.73 7.54
C GLN A 340 -38.06 31.04 6.30
N LEU A 341 -38.70 31.11 5.12
CA LEU A 341 -37.99 31.42 3.87
C LEU A 341 -37.42 32.84 3.90
N ASP A 342 -36.15 33.00 3.53
CA ASP A 342 -35.51 34.30 3.28
C ASP A 342 -35.71 34.67 1.80
N GLU A 343 -36.82 35.32 1.50
CA GLU A 343 -37.23 35.65 0.12
C GLU A 343 -36.14 36.41 -0.64
N ILE A 344 -35.56 37.45 -0.02
CA ILE A 344 -34.53 38.27 -0.64
C ILE A 344 -33.29 37.44 -0.99
N ALA A 345 -32.83 36.59 -0.06
CA ALA A 345 -31.66 35.75 -0.30
C ALA A 345 -31.94 34.67 -1.35
N THR A 346 -33.17 34.15 -1.37
CA THR A 346 -33.59 33.13 -2.35
C THR A 346 -33.73 33.73 -3.75
N GLU A 347 -34.28 34.92 -3.89
CA GLU A 347 -34.38 35.63 -5.19
C GLU A 347 -33.00 36.02 -5.73
N GLN A 348 -32.11 36.54 -4.88
CA GLN A 348 -30.73 36.87 -5.28
C GLN A 348 -29.97 35.65 -5.77
N LEU A 349 -30.18 34.50 -5.12
CA LEU A 349 -29.60 33.23 -5.53
C LEU A 349 -30.13 32.79 -6.89
N GLN A 350 -31.46 32.80 -7.09
CA GLN A 350 -32.08 32.38 -8.36
C GLN A 350 -31.62 33.24 -9.54
N LEU A 351 -31.58 34.57 -9.37
CA LEU A 351 -31.08 35.48 -10.39
C LEU A 351 -29.64 35.17 -10.79
N ALA A 352 -28.79 34.84 -9.83
CA ALA A 352 -27.40 34.53 -10.09
C ALA A 352 -27.17 33.14 -10.68
N GLU A 353 -27.97 32.13 -10.30
CA GLU A 353 -27.97 30.81 -10.95
C GLU A 353 -28.40 30.94 -12.42
N GLU A 354 -29.39 31.80 -12.72
CA GLU A 354 -29.83 32.12 -14.09
C GLU A 354 -28.76 32.90 -14.88
N GLU A 355 -28.12 33.92 -14.29
CA GLU A 355 -27.02 34.68 -14.92
C GLU A 355 -25.78 33.81 -15.20
N ALA A 356 -25.49 32.83 -14.33
CA ALA A 356 -24.38 31.91 -14.50
C ALA A 356 -24.67 30.78 -15.52
N GLY A 357 -25.89 30.68 -16.05
CA GLY A 357 -26.29 29.63 -16.98
C GLY A 357 -26.33 28.23 -16.34
N ILE A 358 -26.49 28.15 -15.02
CA ILE A 358 -26.55 26.89 -14.27
C ILE A 358 -28.03 26.46 -14.22
N SER A 359 -28.50 25.72 -15.22
CA SER A 359 -29.81 25.07 -15.16
C SER A 359 -29.74 23.82 -14.28
N ASN A 360 -30.69 23.66 -13.35
CA ASN A 360 -30.80 22.50 -12.45
C ASN A 360 -31.30 21.20 -13.13
N ASP A 361 -31.51 21.21 -14.45
CA ASP A 361 -32.00 20.04 -15.19
C ASP A 361 -30.83 19.21 -15.72
N ASN A 362 -30.44 18.21 -14.92
CA ASN A 362 -29.72 17.03 -15.40
C ASN A 362 -30.75 15.94 -15.70
N SER A 363 -31.48 16.06 -16.80
CA SER A 363 -32.12 14.89 -17.43
C SER A 363 -31.48 14.69 -18.79
N ASP A 364 -30.59 13.71 -18.87
CA ASP A 364 -30.11 13.13 -20.15
C ASP A 364 -31.21 12.23 -20.80
N ASP A 365 -32.48 12.39 -20.40
CA ASP A 365 -33.61 11.82 -21.12
C ASP A 365 -34.01 12.79 -22.23
N ASP A 366 -34.05 12.27 -23.46
CA ASP A 366 -34.48 12.91 -24.72
C ASP A 366 -35.97 13.37 -24.72
N ASP A 367 -36.51 13.80 -23.58
CA ASP A 367 -37.80 14.47 -23.49
C ASP A 367 -37.55 15.98 -23.41
N GLU A 368 -37.71 16.68 -24.54
CA GLU A 368 -37.81 18.15 -24.58
C GLU A 368 -38.98 18.60 -23.68
N ILE A 369 -38.70 18.86 -22.40
CA ILE A 369 -39.64 19.56 -21.52
C ILE A 369 -39.85 20.94 -22.14
N SER A 370 -41.10 21.26 -22.48
CA SER A 370 -41.42 22.52 -23.15
C SER A 370 -41.07 23.73 -22.26
N GLU A 371 -40.64 24.85 -22.85
CA GLU A 371 -40.42 26.12 -22.10
C GLU A 371 -41.65 26.52 -21.27
N GLU A 372 -42.84 26.11 -21.71
CA GLU A 372 -44.12 26.35 -21.05
C GLU A 372 -44.30 25.48 -19.78
N GLU A 373 -43.90 24.21 -19.79
CA GLU A 373 -43.92 23.31 -18.62
C GLU A 373 -42.90 23.70 -17.55
N LEU A 374 -41.70 24.12 -17.95
CA LEU A 374 -40.68 24.63 -17.04
C LEU A 374 -41.15 25.93 -16.34
N MET A 375 -41.76 26.83 -17.11
CA MET A 375 -42.36 28.07 -16.58
C MET A 375 -43.54 27.79 -15.66
N ASP A 376 -44.34 26.77 -15.94
CA ASP A 376 -45.46 26.38 -15.09
C ASP A 376 -44.99 25.69 -13.79
N ALA A 377 -43.92 24.88 -13.84
CA ALA A 377 -43.25 24.32 -12.66
C ALA A 377 -42.63 25.42 -11.78
N LYS A 378 -41.90 26.37 -12.38
CA LYS A 378 -41.38 27.58 -11.69
C LYS A 378 -42.51 28.41 -11.08
N LYS A 379 -43.63 28.63 -11.78
CA LYS A 379 -44.82 29.32 -11.24
C LYS A 379 -45.45 28.57 -10.08
N ARG A 380 -45.56 27.24 -10.14
CA ARG A 380 -46.11 26.42 -9.05
C ARG A 380 -45.20 26.47 -7.81
N MET A 381 -43.88 26.43 -7.97
CA MET A 381 -42.93 26.66 -6.87
C MET A 381 -43.06 28.07 -6.30
N ALA A 382 -43.10 29.11 -7.14
CA ALA A 382 -43.25 30.50 -6.70
C ALA A 382 -44.58 30.73 -5.95
N GLN A 383 -45.69 30.14 -6.42
CA GLN A 383 -46.99 30.18 -5.72
C GLN A 383 -47.00 29.38 -4.42
N ALA A 384 -46.21 28.29 -4.34
CA ALA A 384 -46.02 27.54 -3.10
C ALA A 384 -45.14 28.33 -2.09
N TYR A 385 -44.12 29.04 -2.57
CA TYR A 385 -43.29 29.93 -1.76
C TYR A 385 -44.06 31.17 -1.26
N GLN A 386 -44.99 31.73 -2.05
CA GLN A 386 -45.88 32.81 -1.58
C GLN A 386 -46.81 32.41 -0.41
N LYS A 387 -47.02 31.11 -0.16
CA LYS A 387 -47.74 30.61 1.03
C LYS A 387 -46.83 30.33 2.24
N ALA A 388 -45.51 30.46 2.10
CA ALA A 388 -44.50 30.05 3.08
C ALA A 388 -44.05 31.16 4.07
N VAL A 389 -44.85 32.22 4.24
CA VAL A 389 -44.53 33.36 5.12
C VAL A 389 -44.59 32.99 6.62
N MET A 390 -45.17 31.85 6.99
CA MET A 390 -45.26 31.41 8.39
C MET A 390 -44.07 30.52 8.77
N PRO A 391 -43.44 30.75 9.94
CA PRO A 391 -42.45 29.81 10.49
C PRO A 391 -43.02 28.41 10.54
N LYS A 392 -42.31 27.45 9.95
CA LYS A 392 -42.72 26.05 9.87
C LYS A 392 -41.64 25.15 10.46
N PRO A 393 -42.01 23.98 11.03
CA PRO A 393 -41.04 23.01 11.49
C PRO A 393 -40.10 22.57 10.37
N VAL A 394 -38.83 22.32 10.69
CA VAL A 394 -37.81 21.97 9.70
C VAL A 394 -38.19 20.70 8.94
N LEU A 395 -38.70 19.70 9.64
CA LEU A 395 -39.13 18.44 9.02
C LEU A 395 -40.33 18.62 8.08
N ALA A 396 -41.22 19.58 8.36
CA ALA A 396 -42.34 19.89 7.48
C ALA A 396 -41.85 20.45 6.14
N GLU A 397 -40.81 21.28 6.17
CA GLU A 397 -40.23 21.82 4.95
C GLU A 397 -39.40 20.80 4.18
N ALA A 398 -38.62 19.95 4.87
CA ALA A 398 -37.93 18.84 4.23
C ALA A 398 -38.92 17.93 3.48
N ASN A 399 -40.06 17.61 4.10
CA ASN A 399 -41.15 16.82 3.47
C ASN A 399 -41.80 17.53 2.27
N PHE A 400 -41.85 18.85 2.27
CA PHE A 400 -42.34 19.62 1.15
C PHE A 400 -41.34 19.58 -0.01
N LEU A 401 -40.06 19.85 0.26
CA LEU A 401 -38.97 19.80 -0.72
C LEU A 401 -38.82 18.42 -1.35
N MET A 402 -38.98 17.34 -0.59
CA MET A 402 -38.92 15.99 -1.15
C MET A 402 -39.90 15.79 -2.32
N LYS A 403 -41.06 16.46 -2.34
CA LYS A 403 -42.03 16.31 -3.45
C LYS A 403 -41.59 17.00 -4.74
N THR A 404 -40.57 17.85 -4.68
CA THR A 404 -40.08 18.63 -5.82
C THR A 404 -38.70 18.15 -6.31
N LEU A 405 -38.13 17.12 -5.69
CA LEU A 405 -36.81 16.57 -6.03
C LEU A 405 -36.93 15.38 -7.00
N SER A 406 -35.83 15.05 -7.69
CA SER A 406 -35.73 13.83 -8.50
C SER A 406 -35.87 12.57 -7.63
N ASP A 407 -36.17 11.41 -8.23
CA ASP A 407 -36.34 10.15 -7.49
C ASP A 407 -35.07 9.78 -6.68
N ASP A 408 -33.88 10.05 -7.22
CA ASP A 408 -32.61 9.81 -6.54
C ASP A 408 -32.39 10.76 -5.35
N ASP A 409 -32.60 12.06 -5.54
CA ASP A 409 -32.49 13.08 -4.50
C ASP A 409 -33.53 12.83 -3.38
N GLN A 410 -34.74 12.38 -3.74
CA GLN A 410 -35.77 11.93 -2.81
C GLN A 410 -35.32 10.71 -2.00
N ASN A 411 -34.79 9.69 -2.66
CA ASN A 411 -34.30 8.48 -2.01
C ASN A 411 -33.18 8.79 -1.02
N PHE A 412 -32.31 9.75 -1.37
CA PHE A 412 -31.27 10.22 -0.47
C PHE A 412 -31.84 10.97 0.74
N MET A 413 -32.68 11.99 0.51
CA MET A 413 -33.25 12.82 1.58
C MET A 413 -34.12 12.00 2.57
N ARG A 414 -34.75 10.91 2.10
CA ARG A 414 -35.46 9.94 2.95
C ARG A 414 -34.54 9.16 3.89
N LYS A 415 -33.30 8.91 3.49
CA LYS A 415 -32.29 8.22 4.32
C LYS A 415 -31.61 9.17 5.28
N PHE A 416 -31.20 10.34 4.78
CA PHE A 416 -30.46 11.34 5.55
C PHE A 416 -30.94 12.74 5.20
N ILE A 417 -31.34 13.50 6.22
CA ILE A 417 -31.62 14.92 6.05
C ILE A 417 -30.31 15.68 6.29
N LEU A 418 -29.85 16.41 5.27
CA LEU A 418 -28.69 17.30 5.38
C LEU A 418 -29.15 18.76 5.44
N VAL A 419 -28.61 19.49 6.41
CA VAL A 419 -28.91 20.88 6.67
C VAL A 419 -27.61 21.65 6.76
N GLY A 420 -27.45 22.69 5.95
CA GLY A 420 -26.30 23.58 6.01
C GLY A 420 -26.64 24.89 6.72
N LEU A 421 -25.74 25.34 7.60
CA LEU A 421 -25.82 26.63 8.28
C LEU A 421 -24.85 27.62 7.65
N GLU A 422 -25.31 28.84 7.36
CA GLU A 422 -24.47 29.88 6.76
C GLU A 422 -23.40 30.34 7.76
N ARG A 423 -22.17 30.48 7.28
CA ARG A 423 -21.02 30.88 8.10
C ARG A 423 -20.99 32.40 8.33
N ALA A 424 -20.61 32.80 9.54
CA ALA A 424 -20.40 34.21 9.87
C ALA A 424 -19.29 34.81 8.98
N GLY A 425 -19.58 35.94 8.31
CA GLY A 425 -18.66 36.57 7.35
C GLY A 425 -18.80 36.09 5.89
N GLY A 426 -19.66 35.10 5.62
CA GLY A 426 -19.90 34.50 4.30
C GLY A 426 -20.67 35.35 3.29
N ILE A 427 -20.56 36.68 3.33
CA ILE A 427 -21.12 37.56 2.29
C ILE A 427 -20.17 37.54 1.09
N GLY A 428 -20.18 36.41 0.38
CA GLY A 428 -19.53 36.27 -0.92
C GLY A 428 -20.18 37.16 -1.97
N LYS A 429 -19.39 37.66 -2.94
CA LYS A 429 -19.91 38.41 -4.10
C LYS A 429 -20.65 37.52 -5.10
N SER A 430 -20.32 36.23 -5.12
CA SER A 430 -20.88 35.21 -6.01
C SER A 430 -21.94 34.38 -5.26
N PRO A 431 -23.21 34.33 -5.74
CA PRO A 431 -24.26 33.58 -5.05
C PRO A 431 -24.26 32.07 -5.31
N SER A 432 -23.60 31.59 -6.37
CA SER A 432 -23.49 30.16 -6.72
C SER A 432 -22.29 29.50 -6.03
N ASP A 433 -22.52 28.40 -5.32
CA ASP A 433 -21.47 27.67 -4.58
C ASP A 433 -20.37 27.14 -5.51
N LEU A 434 -20.73 26.60 -6.70
CA LEU A 434 -19.73 26.11 -7.67
C LEU A 434 -18.87 27.25 -8.24
N LEU A 435 -19.48 28.41 -8.51
CA LEU A 435 -18.74 29.57 -9.03
C LEU A 435 -17.77 30.12 -7.97
N ARG A 436 -18.19 30.16 -6.69
CA ARG A 436 -17.31 30.52 -5.57
C ARG A 436 -16.08 29.63 -5.51
N LEU A 437 -16.28 28.30 -5.55
CA LEU A 437 -15.18 27.33 -5.55
C LEU A 437 -14.24 27.52 -6.75
N ALA A 438 -14.79 27.76 -7.95
CA ALA A 438 -14.01 28.03 -9.16
C ALA A 438 -13.27 29.38 -9.11
N GLU A 439 -13.72 30.33 -8.30
CA GLU A 439 -13.00 31.56 -7.99
C GLU A 439 -11.93 31.38 -6.90
N GLY A 440 -11.89 30.20 -6.27
CA GLY A 440 -10.97 29.85 -5.19
C GLY A 440 -11.49 30.23 -3.79
N ASP A 441 -12.73 30.69 -3.68
CA ASP A 441 -13.41 30.89 -2.39
C ASP A 441 -13.94 29.54 -1.88
N GLY A 442 -14.01 29.37 -0.56
CA GLY A 442 -14.57 28.18 0.09
C GLY A 442 -16.09 28.17 0.22
N HIS A 443 -16.58 27.09 0.82
CA HIS A 443 -18.01 26.84 1.02
C HIS A 443 -18.69 27.89 1.91
N ARG A 444 -19.88 28.33 1.52
CA ARG A 444 -20.70 29.30 2.27
C ARG A 444 -21.43 28.67 3.45
N PHE A 445 -21.85 27.43 3.30
CA PHE A 445 -22.61 26.70 4.30
C PHE A 445 -21.77 25.56 4.88
N THR A 446 -21.84 25.38 6.19
CA THR A 446 -21.35 24.17 6.83
C THR A 446 -22.47 23.15 6.88
N VAL A 447 -22.30 21.99 6.25
CA VAL A 447 -23.33 20.96 6.09
C VAL A 447 -23.29 19.95 7.23
N TYR A 448 -24.43 19.78 7.91
CA TYR A 448 -24.63 18.83 8.99
C TYR A 448 -25.63 17.74 8.59
N GLN A 449 -25.35 16.51 9.01
CA GLN A 449 -26.35 15.45 9.02
C GLN A 449 -27.22 15.61 10.27
N VAL A 450 -28.55 15.64 10.08
CA VAL A 450 -29.50 15.67 11.19
C VAL A 450 -29.37 14.37 12.01
N ALA A 451 -29.09 14.51 13.31
CA ALA A 451 -28.89 13.38 14.23
C ALA A 451 -30.24 12.79 14.68
N SER A 452 -31.24 13.64 14.92
CA SER A 452 -32.60 13.20 15.26
C SER A 452 -33.63 14.25 14.86
N ALA A 453 -34.89 13.82 14.71
CA ALA A 453 -36.00 14.69 14.43
C ALA A 453 -37.16 14.45 15.41
N GLY A 454 -37.74 15.52 15.92
CA GLY A 454 -38.90 15.48 16.80
C GLY A 454 -40.16 15.08 16.02
N MET A 455 -40.72 13.90 16.29
CA MET A 455 -41.89 13.40 15.54
C MET A 455 -43.18 14.19 15.81
N LYS A 456 -43.27 14.94 16.92
CA LYS A 456 -44.48 15.68 17.34
C LYS A 456 -44.46 17.14 16.91
N ASP A 457 -43.31 17.78 17.03
CA ASP A 457 -43.08 19.20 16.82
C ASP A 457 -42.32 19.48 15.51
N GLY A 458 -41.72 18.46 14.88
CA GLY A 458 -41.03 18.56 13.60
C GLY A 458 -39.69 19.29 13.66
N SER A 459 -39.15 19.48 14.88
CA SER A 459 -37.81 20.01 15.13
C SER A 459 -36.75 19.03 14.66
N VAL A 460 -35.55 19.54 14.35
CA VAL A 460 -34.38 18.71 14.02
C VAL A 460 -33.23 19.05 14.94
N THR A 461 -32.51 18.05 15.41
CA THR A 461 -31.36 18.20 16.28
C THR A 461 -30.11 17.80 15.52
N LEU A 462 -29.15 18.72 15.42
CA LEU A 462 -27.81 18.48 14.91
C LEU A 462 -27.00 17.67 15.95
N PRO A 463 -25.87 17.04 15.56
CA PRO A 463 -25.03 16.29 16.49
C PRO A 463 -24.68 17.10 17.74
N LEU A 464 -24.60 16.42 18.89
CA LEU A 464 -24.28 17.07 20.18
C LEU A 464 -22.87 17.69 20.12
N GLY A 465 -22.75 18.94 20.56
CA GLY A 465 -21.47 19.66 20.62
C GLY A 465 -21.04 20.33 19.30
N SER A 466 -21.73 20.08 18.18
CA SER A 466 -21.26 20.55 16.88
C SER A 466 -21.41 22.06 16.69
N VAL A 467 -22.56 22.65 17.08
CA VAL A 467 -22.87 24.09 16.96
C VAL A 467 -24.00 24.47 17.92
N ASP A 468 -23.90 25.65 18.55
CA ASP A 468 -25.05 26.33 19.14
C ASP A 468 -25.84 27.10 18.07
N VAL A 469 -27.10 26.72 17.87
CA VAL A 469 -27.99 27.31 16.86
C VAL A 469 -28.29 28.75 17.21
N GLU A 470 -27.80 29.67 16.39
CA GLU A 470 -28.08 31.09 16.48
C GLU A 470 -29.38 31.45 15.74
N LEU A 471 -30.27 32.17 16.42
CA LEU A 471 -31.51 32.67 15.82
C LEU A 471 -31.19 33.74 14.77
N GLY A 472 -31.89 33.69 13.64
CA GLY A 472 -31.69 34.59 12.50
C GLY A 472 -30.63 34.13 11.51
N SER A 473 -29.79 33.15 11.88
CA SER A 473 -28.82 32.53 10.98
C SER A 473 -29.51 31.86 9.81
N ARG A 474 -28.84 31.88 8.65
CA ARG A 474 -29.39 31.29 7.44
C ARG A 474 -29.11 29.79 7.38
N LEU A 475 -30.05 29.09 6.76
CA LEU A 475 -30.10 27.65 6.64
C LEU A 475 -30.47 27.27 5.20
N ARG A 476 -29.88 26.20 4.67
CA ARG A 476 -30.26 25.60 3.39
C ARG A 476 -30.28 24.07 3.50
N PHE A 477 -31.12 23.41 2.70
CA PHE A 477 -31.15 21.94 2.63
C PHE A 477 -30.16 21.45 1.58
N PHE A 478 -29.65 20.23 1.78
CA PHE A 478 -28.70 19.61 0.86
C PHE A 478 -29.07 18.15 0.58
N VAL A 479 -28.65 17.66 -0.57
CA VAL A 479 -28.73 16.25 -0.96
C VAL A 479 -27.37 15.77 -1.47
N ARG A 480 -27.17 14.46 -1.52
CA ARG A 480 -25.99 13.88 -2.16
C ARG A 480 -26.33 13.55 -3.59
N ASP A 481 -25.66 14.25 -4.49
CA ASP A 481 -25.73 13.98 -5.91
C ASP A 481 -24.31 13.75 -6.45
N GLY A 482 -24.14 12.64 -7.17
CA GLY A 482 -22.85 12.24 -7.71
C GLY A 482 -22.34 13.19 -8.79
N GLU A 483 -23.23 13.69 -9.65
CA GLU A 483 -22.86 14.64 -10.71
C GLU A 483 -22.46 16.01 -10.14
N PHE A 484 -23.20 16.51 -9.16
CA PHE A 484 -22.81 17.71 -8.43
C PHE A 484 -21.46 17.54 -7.74
N ALA A 485 -21.21 16.41 -7.07
CA ALA A 485 -19.94 16.14 -6.41
C ALA A 485 -18.75 16.13 -7.40
N LYS A 486 -18.95 15.66 -8.65
CA LYS A 486 -17.92 15.75 -9.71
C LYS A 486 -17.62 17.20 -10.07
N LYS A 487 -18.67 17.98 -10.39
CA LYS A 487 -18.55 19.41 -10.75
C LYS A 487 -17.90 20.21 -9.62
N GLU A 488 -18.19 19.88 -8.36
CA GLU A 488 -17.61 20.53 -7.19
C GLU A 488 -16.11 20.26 -7.05
N VAL A 489 -15.67 19.00 -7.22
CA VAL A 489 -14.24 18.65 -7.23
C VAL A 489 -13.50 19.42 -8.34
N GLU A 490 -14.05 19.42 -9.55
CA GLU A 490 -13.48 20.16 -10.69
C GLU A 490 -13.41 21.68 -10.43
N ALA A 491 -14.44 22.26 -9.81
CA ALA A 491 -14.48 23.67 -9.45
C ALA A 491 -13.38 24.02 -8.43
N ILE A 492 -13.19 23.21 -7.40
CA ILE A 492 -12.14 23.41 -6.39
C ILE A 492 -10.75 23.41 -7.02
N TRP A 493 -10.45 22.42 -7.86
CA TRP A 493 -9.16 22.35 -8.55
C TRP A 493 -8.96 23.48 -9.56
N THR A 494 -10.03 23.93 -10.21
CA THR A 494 -10.01 25.11 -11.08
C THR A 494 -9.69 26.38 -10.29
N GLY A 495 -10.32 26.58 -9.13
CA GLY A 495 -10.05 27.71 -8.24
C GLY A 495 -8.63 27.71 -7.70
N TYR A 496 -8.12 26.53 -7.33
CA TYR A 496 -6.71 26.37 -6.97
C TYR A 496 -5.78 26.81 -8.10
N LYS A 497 -5.98 26.30 -9.32
CA LYS A 497 -5.15 26.65 -10.47
C LYS A 497 -5.21 28.13 -10.82
N LYS A 498 -6.38 28.75 -10.67
CA LYS A 498 -6.54 30.19 -10.87
C LYS A 498 -5.71 30.97 -9.86
N LYS A 499 -5.86 30.70 -8.56
CA LYS A 499 -5.05 31.32 -7.49
C LYS A 499 -3.55 31.09 -7.69
N ASP A 500 -3.19 29.88 -8.13
CA ASP A 500 -1.80 29.50 -8.39
C ASP A 500 -1.20 30.32 -9.53
N LEU A 501 -1.91 30.45 -10.65
CA LEU A 501 -1.52 31.31 -11.78
C LEU A 501 -1.45 32.79 -11.38
N GLU A 502 -2.44 33.30 -10.66
CA GLU A 502 -2.44 34.68 -10.16
C GLU A 502 -1.21 34.95 -9.28
N SER A 503 -0.78 33.97 -8.47
CA SER A 503 0.43 34.08 -7.67
C SER A 503 1.71 34.12 -8.52
N MET A 504 1.77 33.40 -9.64
CA MET A 504 2.93 33.41 -10.56
C MET A 504 3.16 34.78 -11.21
N PHE A 505 2.09 35.55 -11.45
CA PHE A 505 2.18 36.88 -12.06
C PHE A 505 2.29 38.02 -11.04
N SER A 506 2.21 37.72 -9.74
CA SER A 506 2.37 38.70 -8.67
C SER A 506 3.84 38.85 -8.31
N SER A 507 4.40 40.05 -8.51
CA SER A 507 5.80 40.36 -8.19
C SER A 507 6.12 40.39 -6.68
N ASP A 508 5.10 40.32 -5.80
CA ASP A 508 5.24 40.49 -4.35
C ASP A 508 5.14 39.19 -3.53
N LYS A 509 4.83 38.02 -4.13
CA LYS A 509 4.67 36.75 -3.39
C LYS A 509 5.47 35.61 -4.02
N LYS A 510 6.18 34.84 -3.18
CA LYS A 510 6.82 33.59 -3.59
C LYS A 510 5.76 32.59 -4.06
N HIS A 511 6.00 31.99 -5.22
CA HIS A 511 5.10 31.01 -5.82
C HIS A 511 5.11 29.70 -5.01
N PHE A 512 3.92 29.17 -4.68
CA PHE A 512 3.78 27.89 -3.98
C PHE A 512 3.85 26.74 -4.97
N GLN A 513 4.87 25.91 -4.85
CA GLN A 513 5.00 24.68 -5.62
C GLN A 513 4.69 23.47 -4.74
N ALA A 514 3.74 22.64 -5.15
CA ALA A 514 3.36 21.44 -4.41
C ALA A 514 4.34 20.27 -4.66
N ALA A 515 4.91 19.74 -3.59
CA ALA A 515 5.78 18.56 -3.56
C ALA A 515 5.02 17.23 -3.44
N GLY A 516 3.77 17.26 -2.96
CA GLY A 516 2.91 16.10 -2.90
C GLY A 516 1.48 16.47 -2.50
N CYS A 517 0.54 15.53 -2.65
CA CYS A 517 -0.85 15.71 -2.25
C CYS A 517 -1.32 14.53 -1.42
N PHE A 518 -1.85 14.83 -0.24
CA PHE A 518 -2.59 13.88 0.58
C PHE A 518 -4.08 14.04 0.30
N THR A 519 -4.80 12.94 0.12
CA THR A 519 -6.25 12.98 -0.11
C THR A 519 -6.99 12.04 0.82
N PHE A 520 -8.08 12.53 1.39
CA PHE A 520 -8.89 11.81 2.37
C PHE A 520 -10.36 11.89 2.00
N PRO A 521 -10.84 11.14 0.99
CA PRO A 521 -12.27 11.01 0.74
C PRO A 521 -12.93 10.21 1.85
N THR A 522 -14.17 10.53 2.19
CA THR A 522 -14.96 9.67 3.09
C THR A 522 -15.40 8.39 2.37
N LEU A 523 -15.69 7.33 3.14
CA LEU A 523 -16.08 6.01 2.62
C LEU A 523 -17.29 6.02 1.66
N ASP A 524 -18.11 7.06 1.69
CA ASP A 524 -19.28 7.23 0.83
C ASP A 524 -19.01 8.01 -0.47
N ARG A 525 -17.79 8.53 -0.66
CA ARG A 525 -17.33 9.22 -1.89
C ARG A 525 -16.60 8.31 -2.88
N GLY A 526 -16.67 7.00 -2.68
CA GLY A 526 -16.04 6.00 -3.54
C GLY A 526 -16.74 5.77 -4.88
N GLN A 527 -16.42 4.63 -5.50
CA GLN A 527 -16.95 4.20 -6.81
C GLN A 527 -18.48 4.33 -6.94
N LYS A 528 -19.22 4.10 -5.85
CA LYS A 528 -20.68 4.16 -5.83
C LYS A 528 -21.26 5.56 -6.06
N LEU A 529 -20.63 6.60 -5.51
CA LEU A 529 -21.11 7.98 -5.67
C LEU A 529 -20.88 8.46 -7.11
N PHE A 530 -19.74 8.09 -7.70
CA PHE A 530 -19.33 8.56 -9.02
C PHE A 530 -19.80 7.67 -10.18
N GLY A 531 -20.99 7.08 -10.07
CA GLY A 531 -21.63 6.33 -11.15
C GLY A 531 -20.87 5.07 -11.57
N GLY A 532 -20.14 4.42 -10.65
CA GLY A 532 -19.41 3.19 -10.92
C GLY A 532 -17.96 3.39 -11.39
N LYS A 533 -17.48 4.64 -11.53
CA LYS A 533 -16.08 4.93 -11.88
C LYS A 533 -15.20 4.90 -10.62
N ALA A 534 -14.37 3.88 -10.49
CA ALA A 534 -13.33 3.85 -9.46
C ALA A 534 -12.23 4.88 -9.78
N GLY A 535 -11.58 5.46 -8.76
CA GLY A 535 -10.43 6.34 -9.00
C GLY A 535 -10.76 7.80 -9.26
N PHE A 536 -12.00 8.27 -9.07
CA PHE A 536 -12.39 9.62 -9.50
C PHE A 536 -11.57 10.71 -8.80
N GLU A 537 -11.48 10.65 -7.48
CA GLU A 537 -10.86 11.67 -6.63
C GLU A 537 -9.36 11.84 -6.97
N SER A 538 -8.62 10.75 -7.02
CA SER A 538 -7.20 10.69 -7.39
C SER A 538 -6.96 10.98 -8.87
N SER A 539 -7.87 10.59 -9.77
CA SER A 539 -7.77 10.94 -11.19
C SER A 539 -7.90 12.44 -11.41
N ALA A 540 -8.78 13.13 -10.66
CA ALA A 540 -8.90 14.58 -10.71
C ALA A 540 -7.58 15.25 -10.32
N ILE A 541 -6.88 14.76 -9.28
CA ILE A 541 -5.55 15.27 -8.92
C ILE A 541 -4.56 15.08 -10.08
N ALA A 542 -4.54 13.91 -10.71
CA ALA A 542 -3.64 13.63 -11.83
C ALA A 542 -3.92 14.50 -13.07
N ASP A 543 -5.18 14.85 -13.31
CA ASP A 543 -5.60 15.68 -14.45
C ASP A 543 -5.30 17.17 -14.21
N PHE A 544 -5.57 17.68 -13.01
CA PHE A 544 -5.33 19.09 -12.67
C PHE A 544 -3.88 19.37 -12.24
N ALA A 545 -3.21 18.43 -11.60
CA ALA A 545 -1.82 18.56 -11.12
C ALA A 545 -0.93 17.40 -11.63
N PRO A 546 -0.72 17.27 -12.95
CA PRO A 546 0.03 16.16 -13.53
C PRO A 546 1.52 16.16 -13.18
N ASP A 547 2.07 17.33 -12.83
CA ASP A 547 3.48 17.52 -12.48
C ASP A 547 3.77 17.19 -10.99
N LEU A 548 2.75 16.79 -10.24
CA LEU A 548 2.87 16.47 -8.83
C LEU A 548 3.67 15.15 -8.66
N PRO A 549 4.74 15.14 -7.83
CA PRO A 549 5.59 13.95 -7.69
C PRO A 549 4.86 12.74 -7.08
N SER A 550 3.94 12.99 -6.15
CA SER A 550 3.41 11.96 -5.27
C SER A 550 1.99 12.25 -4.79
N ILE A 551 1.17 11.20 -4.73
CA ILE A 551 -0.17 11.22 -4.10
C ILE A 551 -0.23 10.11 -3.07
N ALA A 552 -0.83 10.39 -1.91
CA ALA A 552 -1.10 9.39 -0.88
C ALA A 552 -2.43 9.69 -0.19
N GLY A 553 -3.03 8.70 0.44
CA GLY A 553 -4.29 8.92 1.10
C GLY A 553 -5.00 7.64 1.53
N PHE A 554 -6.16 7.83 2.13
CA PHE A 554 -7.02 6.72 2.53
C PHE A 554 -8.47 7.18 2.63
N PHE A 555 -9.39 6.23 2.54
CA PHE A 555 -10.81 6.48 2.72
C PHE A 555 -11.14 6.60 4.20
N SER A 556 -11.66 7.73 4.64
CA SER A 556 -11.85 8.09 6.05
C SER A 556 -13.31 7.93 6.52
N ASN A 557 -13.50 7.90 7.84
CA ASN A 557 -14.85 8.04 8.43
C ASN A 557 -15.30 9.50 8.55
N GLY A 558 -14.43 10.44 8.23
CA GLY A 558 -14.64 11.86 8.37
C GLY A 558 -13.36 12.63 8.09
N VAL A 559 -13.52 13.86 7.61
CA VAL A 559 -12.43 14.75 7.23
C VAL A 559 -12.35 15.90 8.21
N ILE A 560 -11.14 16.22 8.66
CA ILE A 560 -10.87 17.40 9.49
C ILE A 560 -10.19 18.41 8.58
N ALA A 561 -10.84 19.53 8.31
CA ALA A 561 -10.24 20.62 7.56
C ALA A 561 -11.13 21.88 7.63
N PRO A 562 -10.55 23.07 7.51
CA PRO A 562 -11.31 24.29 7.28
C PRO A 562 -11.99 24.25 5.90
N LEU A 563 -13.19 24.85 5.78
CA LEU A 563 -13.92 24.92 4.51
C LEU A 563 -13.43 26.06 3.59
N ASP A 564 -12.70 27.02 4.15
CA ASP A 564 -12.08 28.17 3.47
C ASP A 564 -10.75 28.51 4.17
N GLU A 565 -9.78 29.09 3.46
CA GLU A 565 -8.50 29.51 4.06
C GLU A 565 -8.69 30.55 5.19
N LYS A 566 -9.79 31.32 5.16
CA LYS A 566 -10.16 32.32 6.16
C LYS A 566 -11.13 31.77 7.22
N ASP A 567 -11.39 30.46 7.21
CA ASP A 567 -12.27 29.84 8.19
C ASP A 567 -11.63 29.77 9.57
N GLU A 568 -12.29 30.38 10.54
CA GLU A 568 -11.91 30.23 11.95
C GLU A 568 -12.43 28.91 12.55
N GLN A 569 -13.43 28.27 11.94
CA GLN A 569 -13.99 26.99 12.38
C GLN A 569 -13.27 25.81 11.70
N ILE A 570 -12.95 24.78 12.48
CA ILE A 570 -12.53 23.48 11.96
C ILE A 570 -13.50 22.44 12.48
N LEU A 571 -14.06 21.68 11.56
CA LEU A 571 -15.10 20.70 11.87
C LEU A 571 -14.80 19.38 11.19
N VAL A 572 -15.36 18.32 11.76
CA VAL A 572 -15.36 17.00 11.15
C VAL A 572 -16.48 16.93 10.11
N GLN A 573 -16.12 16.67 8.86
CA GLN A 573 -17.04 16.51 7.76
C GLN A 573 -17.20 15.03 7.43
N GLY A 574 -18.38 14.48 7.71
CA GLY A 574 -18.65 13.04 7.58
C GLY A 574 -18.86 12.53 6.15
N SER A 575 -18.92 13.44 5.16
CA SER A 575 -19.13 13.06 3.76
C SER A 575 -18.43 14.06 2.84
N ALA A 576 -17.11 14.10 2.86
CA ALA A 576 -16.31 15.10 2.15
C ALA A 576 -15.00 14.50 1.65
N SER A 577 -14.34 15.19 0.73
CA SER A 577 -12.96 14.90 0.37
C SER A 577 -12.07 16.05 0.76
N CYS A 578 -11.00 15.76 1.50
CA CYS A 578 -9.91 16.72 1.70
C CYS A 578 -8.78 16.45 0.72
N TYR A 579 -8.20 17.52 0.18
CA TYR A 579 -6.96 17.53 -0.57
C TYR A 579 -5.97 18.46 0.14
N ALA A 580 -4.90 17.89 0.67
CA ALA A 580 -3.86 18.60 1.40
C ALA A 580 -2.55 18.58 0.58
N LEU A 581 -2.21 19.72 0.00
CA LEU A 581 -1.02 19.93 -0.82
C LEU A 581 0.14 20.37 0.08
N LEU A 582 1.23 19.60 0.05
CA LEU A 582 2.46 19.85 0.79
C LEU A 582 3.45 20.63 -0.09
N GLY A 583 4.11 21.65 0.45
CA GLY A 583 5.19 22.39 -0.20
C GLY A 583 6.03 23.18 0.81
N SER A 584 6.83 24.13 0.31
CA SER A 584 7.73 24.98 1.11
C SER A 584 7.23 26.43 1.19
N LYS A 585 7.45 27.08 2.33
CA LYS A 585 7.21 28.53 2.51
C LYS A 585 8.26 29.37 1.77
N SER A 586 9.51 28.88 1.72
CA SER A 586 10.63 29.57 1.09
C SER A 586 10.65 29.46 -0.44
N GLY A 587 9.84 28.56 -1.01
CA GLY A 587 9.81 28.26 -2.45
C GLY A 587 11.01 27.43 -2.90
N ARG A 588 11.60 26.63 -2.01
CA ARG A 588 12.76 25.79 -2.34
C ARG A 588 12.44 24.80 -3.48
N PRO A 589 13.44 24.37 -4.28
CA PRO A 589 13.21 23.42 -5.35
C PRO A 589 12.68 22.07 -4.84
N ILE A 590 11.88 21.42 -5.67
CA ILE A 590 11.36 20.07 -5.44
C ILE A 590 12.19 19.09 -6.23
N PHE A 591 12.66 18.04 -5.57
CA PHE A 591 13.43 16.97 -6.20
C PHE A 591 12.57 16.19 -7.20
N SER A 592 13.02 16.11 -8.44
CA SER A 592 12.32 15.40 -9.52
C SER A 592 12.70 13.92 -9.58
N ALA A 593 11.69 13.03 -9.68
CA ALA A 593 11.90 11.60 -9.89
C ALA A 593 12.67 11.27 -11.19
N ALA A 594 12.53 12.09 -12.23
CA ALA A 594 13.26 11.91 -13.49
C ALA A 594 14.76 12.25 -13.34
N GLU A 595 15.07 13.28 -12.55
CA GLU A 595 16.44 13.63 -12.18
C GLU A 595 17.04 12.58 -11.24
N ALA A 596 16.24 12.01 -10.34
CA ALA A 596 16.63 10.88 -9.49
C ALA A 596 17.04 9.67 -10.32
N ILE A 597 16.21 9.26 -11.29
CA ILE A 597 16.50 8.12 -12.17
C ILE A 597 17.73 8.40 -13.03
N ALA A 598 17.86 9.59 -13.62
CA ALA A 598 19.00 9.95 -14.46
C ALA A 598 20.32 10.06 -13.66
N ALA A 599 20.31 10.72 -12.50
CA ALA A 599 21.46 10.84 -11.61
C ALA A 599 21.83 9.47 -11.00
N ASN A 600 20.85 8.63 -10.69
CA ASN A 600 21.06 7.25 -10.24
C ASN A 600 21.66 6.42 -11.36
N GLU A 601 21.15 6.47 -12.59
CA GLU A 601 21.73 5.75 -13.72
C GLU A 601 23.16 6.22 -14.03
N GLU A 602 23.47 7.50 -13.88
CA GLU A 602 24.79 8.05 -14.16
C GLU A 602 25.80 7.70 -13.04
N LYS A 603 25.38 7.78 -11.77
CA LYS A 603 26.17 7.30 -10.62
C LYS A 603 26.31 5.78 -10.63
N GLU A 604 25.31 5.02 -11.06
CA GLU A 604 25.34 3.56 -11.19
C GLU A 604 26.17 3.13 -12.42
N LYS A 605 26.13 3.88 -13.53
CA LYS A 605 27.09 3.71 -14.65
C LYS A 605 28.51 4.03 -14.22
N LYS A 606 28.71 5.02 -13.32
CA LYS A 606 30.02 5.34 -12.75
C LYS A 606 30.48 4.25 -11.77
N ALA A 607 29.63 3.82 -10.84
CA ALA A 607 29.88 2.72 -9.92
C ALA A 607 30.09 1.39 -10.67
N ARG A 608 29.39 1.16 -11.78
CA ARG A 608 29.59 0.01 -12.66
C ARG A 608 30.89 0.11 -13.45
N ARG A 609 31.30 1.31 -13.90
CA ARG A 609 32.63 1.53 -14.51
C ARG A 609 33.75 1.36 -13.51
N ASP A 610 33.55 1.81 -12.27
CA ASP A 610 34.50 1.64 -11.17
C ASP A 610 34.54 0.19 -10.69
N ALA A 611 33.39 -0.51 -10.66
CA ALA A 611 33.29 -1.95 -10.37
C ALA A 611 33.81 -2.83 -11.51
N GLU A 612 33.65 -2.45 -12.79
CA GLU A 612 34.29 -3.10 -13.94
C GLU A 612 35.82 -2.91 -13.91
N ARG A 613 36.29 -1.81 -13.30
CA ARG A 613 37.71 -1.53 -13.08
C ARG A 613 38.27 -2.28 -11.85
N LEU A 614 37.45 -2.53 -10.84
CA LEU A 614 37.75 -3.39 -9.69
C LEU A 614 37.59 -4.90 -9.99
N ALA A 615 36.73 -5.29 -10.93
CA ALA A 615 36.50 -6.68 -11.34
C ALA A 615 37.65 -7.29 -12.18
N ALA A 616 38.76 -6.56 -12.34
CA ALA A 616 40.04 -7.09 -12.82
C ALA A 616 40.85 -7.79 -11.71
N GLU A 617 40.37 -7.77 -10.46
CA GLU A 617 40.87 -8.58 -9.35
C GLU A 617 39.71 -9.42 -8.78
N GLU A 618 40.03 -10.62 -8.29
CA GLU A 618 39.11 -11.74 -7.99
C GLU A 618 37.92 -11.39 -7.09
N PRO A 619 36.77 -12.09 -7.22
CA PRO A 619 35.54 -11.70 -6.55
C PRO A 619 35.56 -12.06 -5.05
N GLU A 620 35.43 -11.05 -4.19
CA GLU A 620 35.07 -11.20 -2.78
C GLU A 620 33.56 -11.48 -2.61
N SER A 621 33.28 -12.24 -1.55
CA SER A 621 32.03 -12.86 -1.12
C SER A 621 30.85 -11.92 -0.91
N ARG A 622 29.66 -12.33 -1.38
CA ARG A 622 28.35 -11.73 -1.06
C ARG A 622 27.69 -12.43 0.13
N ASP A 623 26.85 -11.66 0.83
CA ASP A 623 26.25 -11.91 2.14
C ASP A 623 25.88 -13.36 2.47
N ASP A 624 26.36 -13.74 3.64
CA ASP A 624 26.43 -15.09 4.16
C ASP A 624 25.07 -15.50 4.77
N PHE A 625 24.41 -16.51 4.20
CA PHE A 625 23.21 -17.15 4.78
C PHE A 625 23.48 -17.77 6.18
N SER A 626 24.74 -17.75 6.64
CA SER A 626 25.22 -18.24 7.93
C SER A 626 24.96 -17.30 9.11
N SER A 627 24.59 -16.03 8.88
CA SER A 627 24.62 -14.98 9.93
C SER A 627 23.65 -15.18 11.11
N ASN A 628 22.77 -16.17 11.02
CA ASN A 628 21.82 -16.54 12.07
C ASN A 628 22.20 -17.80 12.86
N VAL A 629 23.27 -18.51 12.51
CA VAL A 629 23.72 -19.74 13.20
C VAL A 629 24.69 -19.39 14.34
N ASP A 630 24.68 -20.13 15.45
CA ASP A 630 25.67 -19.97 16.54
C ASP A 630 27.08 -20.39 16.05
N ASP A 631 28.14 -19.64 16.37
CA ASP A 631 29.53 -19.90 15.91
C ASP A 631 30.14 -21.19 16.51
N LYS A 632 29.39 -21.92 17.33
CA LYS A 632 29.81 -23.15 17.98
C LYS A 632 29.38 -24.37 17.15
N PRO A 633 30.22 -25.42 17.07
CA PRO A 633 29.85 -26.65 16.36
C PRO A 633 28.54 -27.21 16.89
N ALA A 634 27.70 -27.72 15.99
CA ALA A 634 26.39 -28.21 16.31
C ALA A 634 26.47 -29.34 17.34
N PRO A 635 25.52 -29.42 18.30
CA PRO A 635 25.49 -30.50 19.27
C PRO A 635 25.34 -31.84 18.55
N ARG A 636 26.11 -32.85 18.97
CA ARG A 636 26.12 -34.19 18.37
C ARG A 636 25.70 -35.27 19.35
N SER A 637 25.12 -36.34 18.82
CA SER A 637 24.81 -37.56 19.56
C SER A 637 26.11 -38.32 19.92
N PRO A 638 26.06 -39.30 20.84
CA PRO A 638 27.21 -40.16 21.12
C PRO A 638 27.77 -40.88 19.89
N ASP A 639 26.92 -41.09 18.88
CA ASP A 639 27.27 -41.75 17.62
C ASP A 639 27.77 -40.75 16.55
N GLY A 640 27.91 -39.46 16.89
CA GLY A 640 28.46 -38.41 16.02
C GLY A 640 27.45 -37.68 15.13
N GLU A 641 26.15 -38.01 15.24
CA GLU A 641 25.07 -37.42 14.43
C GLU A 641 24.63 -36.05 14.95
N ILE A 642 24.30 -35.11 14.07
CA ILE A 642 23.85 -33.76 14.46
C ILE A 642 22.49 -33.85 15.18
N LEU A 643 22.38 -33.17 16.33
CA LEU A 643 21.14 -33.08 17.11
C LEU A 643 20.40 -31.80 16.75
N VAL A 644 19.45 -31.91 15.83
CA VAL A 644 18.53 -30.81 15.47
C VAL A 644 17.32 -30.77 16.41
N LYS A 645 16.85 -29.56 16.76
CA LYS A 645 15.62 -29.39 17.55
C LYS A 645 14.54 -28.77 16.68
N LYS A 646 13.38 -29.43 16.67
CA LYS A 646 12.13 -28.77 16.26
C LYS A 646 11.85 -27.63 17.23
N ARG A 647 11.26 -26.54 16.75
CA ARG A 647 10.89 -25.41 17.59
C ARG A 647 9.93 -25.89 18.68
N GLU A 648 10.15 -25.49 19.94
CA GLU A 648 9.19 -25.79 21.00
C GLU A 648 7.86 -25.10 20.67
N ILE A 649 6.82 -25.89 20.37
CA ILE A 649 5.46 -25.40 20.09
C ILE A 649 4.78 -25.06 21.42
N HIS A 650 5.25 -24.05 22.16
CA HIS A 650 4.51 -23.55 23.33
C HIS A 650 4.62 -22.02 23.50
N SER A 651 3.46 -21.37 23.36
CA SER A 651 3.10 -20.09 23.99
C SER A 651 3.67 -18.75 23.47
N GLY A 652 3.91 -18.65 22.16
CA GLY A 652 3.90 -17.34 21.49
C GLY A 652 2.49 -16.78 21.22
N ARG A 653 1.42 -17.45 21.68
CA ARG A 653 0.06 -16.90 21.59
C ARG A 653 -0.05 -15.74 22.56
N ALA A 654 -0.21 -14.54 22.01
CA ALA A 654 -0.50 -13.39 22.83
C ALA A 654 -1.80 -13.65 23.61
N LEU A 655 -1.70 -13.72 24.93
CA LEU A 655 -2.85 -13.86 25.79
C LEU A 655 -3.57 -12.51 25.77
N THR A 656 -4.77 -12.51 25.21
CA THR A 656 -5.59 -11.30 25.14
C THR A 656 -6.46 -11.26 26.37
N VAL A 657 -6.16 -10.34 27.28
CA VAL A 657 -7.00 -10.05 28.45
C VAL A 657 -7.43 -8.59 28.37
N SER A 658 -8.69 -8.38 28.01
CA SER A 658 -9.37 -7.07 27.94
C SER A 658 -8.78 -6.09 26.92
N ALA A 659 -7.66 -5.42 27.23
CA ALA A 659 -7.11 -4.27 26.50
C ALA A 659 -5.60 -4.37 26.22
N VAL A 660 -4.94 -5.47 26.62
CA VAL A 660 -3.49 -5.67 26.42
C VAL A 660 -3.24 -7.05 25.83
N GLN A 661 -2.47 -7.11 24.76
CA GLN A 661 -1.87 -8.34 24.27
C GLN A 661 -0.53 -8.54 24.96
N TRP A 662 -0.44 -9.56 25.82
CA TRP A 662 0.83 -10.00 26.38
C TRP A 662 1.43 -11.07 25.49
N SER A 663 2.53 -10.76 24.81
CA SER A 663 3.48 -11.77 24.30
C SER A 663 4.75 -11.67 25.12
N VAL A 664 5.25 -12.77 25.67
CA VAL A 664 6.58 -12.80 26.27
C VAL A 664 7.57 -12.55 25.13
N ALA A 665 8.47 -11.57 25.30
CA ALA A 665 9.61 -11.42 24.41
C ALA A 665 10.49 -12.66 24.57
N GLU A 666 10.29 -13.64 23.70
CA GLU A 666 11.13 -14.82 23.65
C GLU A 666 12.55 -14.35 23.29
N LYS A 667 13.52 -14.68 24.14
CA LYS A 667 14.91 -14.76 23.70
C LYS A 667 14.93 -15.87 22.65
N THR A 668 14.78 -15.52 21.38
CA THR A 668 14.78 -16.50 20.29
C THR A 668 16.10 -17.25 20.36
N ALA A 669 16.03 -18.54 20.68
CA ALA A 669 17.18 -19.42 20.57
C ALA A 669 17.75 -19.26 19.15
N LYS A 670 19.06 -19.17 19.00
CA LYS A 670 19.70 -19.24 17.67
C LYS A 670 19.76 -20.70 17.25
N PRO A 671 19.55 -21.02 15.96
CA PRO A 671 19.78 -22.36 15.46
C PRO A 671 21.26 -22.73 15.63
N SER A 672 21.51 -23.98 16.00
CA SER A 672 22.84 -24.55 16.19
C SER A 672 23.43 -25.15 14.92
N SER A 673 22.66 -25.23 13.83
CA SER A 673 23.10 -25.62 12.50
C SER A 673 22.24 -24.95 11.42
N THR A 674 22.74 -24.90 10.18
CA THR A 674 21.98 -24.37 9.05
C THR A 674 20.72 -25.19 8.79
N LEU A 675 20.79 -26.53 8.89
CA LEU A 675 19.60 -27.40 8.80
C LEU A 675 18.55 -27.06 9.86
N GLU A 676 18.96 -26.82 11.11
CA GLU A 676 18.01 -26.44 12.16
C GLU A 676 17.34 -25.08 11.87
N GLY A 677 18.09 -24.12 11.35
CA GLY A 677 17.52 -22.84 10.89
C GLY A 677 16.45 -23.04 9.82
N PHE A 678 16.77 -23.84 8.80
CA PHE A 678 15.84 -24.18 7.72
C PHE A 678 14.62 -24.97 8.20
N MET A 679 14.79 -25.84 9.19
CA MET A 679 13.68 -26.51 9.84
C MET A 679 12.73 -25.48 10.44
N TRP A 680 13.21 -24.51 11.21
CA TRP A 680 12.35 -23.50 11.84
C TRP A 680 11.60 -22.62 10.84
N ASP A 681 12.24 -22.26 9.72
CA ASP A 681 11.58 -21.52 8.64
C ASP A 681 10.48 -22.36 7.99
N LYS A 682 10.75 -23.64 7.75
CA LYS A 682 9.77 -24.59 7.22
C LYS A 682 8.60 -24.84 8.18
N GLU A 683 8.86 -24.91 9.49
CA GLU A 683 7.80 -25.01 10.51
C GLU A 683 6.88 -23.79 10.45
N THR A 684 7.47 -22.60 10.32
CA THR A 684 6.73 -21.34 10.16
C THR A 684 5.88 -21.33 8.89
N GLU A 685 6.41 -21.84 7.77
CA GLU A 685 5.66 -22.01 6.52
C GLU A 685 4.48 -22.96 6.70
N VAL A 686 4.72 -24.15 7.28
CA VAL A 686 3.67 -25.17 7.48
C VAL A 686 2.56 -24.66 8.41
N ASP A 687 2.90 -23.90 9.44
CA ASP A 687 1.88 -23.31 10.33
C ASP A 687 1.00 -22.30 9.60
N ARG A 688 1.56 -21.44 8.75
CA ARG A 688 0.77 -20.56 7.87
C ARG A 688 -0.14 -21.33 6.91
N LEU A 689 0.35 -22.45 6.38
CA LEU A 689 -0.47 -23.31 5.51
C LEU A 689 -1.64 -23.93 6.29
N ARG A 690 -1.40 -24.40 7.52
CA ARG A 690 -2.43 -24.95 8.42
C ARG A 690 -3.47 -23.92 8.83
N GLU A 691 -3.08 -22.66 9.02
CA GLU A 691 -4.01 -21.56 9.31
C GLU A 691 -4.95 -21.29 8.13
N ARG A 692 -4.39 -21.25 6.91
CA ARG A 692 -5.19 -21.04 5.68
C ARG A 692 -6.11 -22.22 5.38
N VAL A 693 -5.58 -23.45 5.48
CA VAL A 693 -6.34 -24.68 5.23
C VAL A 693 -6.10 -25.62 6.41
N PRO A 694 -7.03 -25.64 7.39
CA PRO A 694 -6.97 -26.57 8.51
C PRO A 694 -6.87 -28.02 8.05
N LEU A 695 -6.18 -28.87 8.82
CA LEU A 695 -5.94 -30.26 8.45
C LEU A 695 -7.23 -31.03 8.14
N SER A 696 -8.33 -30.78 8.86
CA SER A 696 -9.64 -31.40 8.59
C SER A 696 -10.15 -31.12 7.18
N ASN A 697 -9.95 -29.88 6.71
CA ASN A 697 -10.39 -29.45 5.38
C ASN A 697 -9.47 -30.03 4.31
N LEU A 698 -8.16 -30.04 4.57
CA LEU A 698 -7.18 -30.64 3.66
C LEU A 698 -7.45 -32.14 3.48
N LEU A 699 -7.74 -32.88 4.55
CA LEU A 699 -8.12 -34.29 4.47
C LEU A 699 -9.40 -34.51 3.65
N SER A 700 -10.38 -33.63 3.78
CA SER A 700 -11.60 -33.68 2.95
C SER A 700 -11.30 -33.42 1.47
N GLN A 701 -10.41 -32.47 1.17
CA GLN A 701 -9.98 -32.19 -0.19
C GLN A 701 -9.26 -33.39 -0.82
N VAL A 702 -8.32 -34.02 -0.09
CA VAL A 702 -7.62 -35.22 -0.56
C VAL A 702 -8.58 -36.38 -0.80
N ARG A 703 -9.53 -36.62 0.11
CA ARG A 703 -10.56 -37.65 -0.09
C ARG A 703 -11.40 -37.41 -1.34
N LEU A 704 -11.81 -36.17 -1.60
CA LEU A 704 -12.57 -35.83 -2.81
C LEU A 704 -11.70 -35.98 -4.06
N PHE A 705 -10.43 -35.58 -3.99
CA PHE A 705 -9.46 -35.72 -5.07
C PHE A 705 -9.22 -37.19 -5.44
N ASP A 706 -9.09 -38.08 -4.46
CA ASP A 706 -8.89 -39.52 -4.69
C ASP A 706 -10.16 -40.25 -5.16
N LEU A 707 -11.35 -39.68 -4.93
CA LEU A 707 -12.62 -40.22 -5.43
C LEU A 707 -12.94 -39.76 -6.86
N ASP A 708 -12.31 -38.69 -7.34
CA ASP A 708 -12.52 -38.15 -8.68
C ASP A 708 -11.81 -39.01 -9.73
N SER A 709 -12.59 -39.73 -10.55
CA SER A 709 -12.07 -40.57 -11.63
C SER A 709 -11.30 -39.80 -12.71
N THR A 710 -11.45 -38.48 -12.79
CA THR A 710 -10.70 -37.64 -13.73
C THR A 710 -9.30 -37.29 -13.24
N LYS A 711 -9.02 -37.53 -11.95
CA LYS A 711 -7.70 -37.28 -11.35
C LYS A 711 -6.86 -38.57 -11.36
N PRO A 712 -5.58 -38.48 -11.77
CA PRO A 712 -4.71 -39.64 -11.75
C PRO A 712 -4.40 -40.10 -10.32
N SER A 713 -4.44 -41.41 -10.12
CA SER A 713 -3.79 -42.03 -8.95
C SER A 713 -2.27 -41.82 -9.04
N PRO A 714 -1.54 -41.80 -7.91
CA PRO A 714 -0.09 -41.76 -7.93
C PRO A 714 0.46 -42.87 -8.83
N ARG A 715 1.36 -42.51 -9.75
CA ARG A 715 2.08 -43.45 -10.61
C ARG A 715 3.10 -44.22 -9.79
N ASP A 716 3.41 -45.45 -10.21
CA ASP A 716 4.40 -46.28 -9.53
C ASP A 716 5.81 -45.75 -9.79
N TRP A 717 6.32 -44.95 -8.85
CA TRP A 717 7.65 -44.33 -8.96
C TRP A 717 8.76 -45.37 -8.97
N ILE A 718 8.68 -46.39 -8.10
CA ILE A 718 9.69 -47.44 -8.01
C ILE A 718 9.63 -48.38 -9.19
N GLY A 719 8.44 -48.77 -9.64
CA GLY A 719 8.28 -49.61 -10.82
C GLY A 719 8.93 -48.99 -12.06
N SER A 720 8.75 -47.68 -12.26
CA SER A 720 9.34 -46.95 -13.38
C SER A 720 10.87 -46.96 -13.36
N VAL A 721 11.49 -46.66 -12.21
CA VAL A 721 12.95 -46.69 -12.07
C VAL A 721 13.48 -48.12 -12.13
N ARG A 722 12.76 -49.10 -11.57
CA ARG A 722 13.14 -50.51 -11.65
C ARG A 722 13.18 -51.03 -13.07
N GLU A 723 12.20 -50.66 -13.89
CA GLU A 723 12.22 -51.04 -15.31
C GLU A 723 13.43 -50.43 -16.02
N ALA A 724 13.67 -49.12 -15.84
CA ALA A 724 14.80 -48.43 -16.44
C ALA A 724 16.16 -49.00 -15.99
N SER A 725 16.26 -49.48 -14.75
CA SER A 725 17.50 -50.06 -14.21
C SER A 725 17.94 -51.36 -14.89
N LYS A 726 17.03 -52.04 -15.61
CA LYS A 726 17.37 -53.22 -16.44
C LYS A 726 18.25 -52.86 -17.63
N ASP A 727 18.10 -51.63 -18.14
CA ASP A 727 18.83 -51.13 -19.30
C ASP A 727 20.15 -50.44 -18.92
N GLY A 728 20.36 -50.09 -17.64
CA GLY A 728 21.59 -49.47 -17.18
C GLY A 728 21.43 -48.63 -15.92
N PHE A 729 22.33 -47.65 -15.77
CA PHE A 729 22.32 -46.71 -14.64
C PHE A 729 21.19 -45.69 -14.82
N VAL A 730 20.38 -45.46 -13.78
CA VAL A 730 19.18 -44.61 -13.91
C VAL A 730 19.47 -43.16 -13.52
N VAL A 731 19.25 -42.24 -14.46
CA VAL A 731 19.33 -40.79 -14.18
C VAL A 731 17.92 -40.22 -13.97
N VAL A 732 17.71 -39.62 -12.79
CA VAL A 732 16.50 -38.89 -12.43
C VAL A 732 16.80 -37.39 -12.50
N PRO A 733 16.41 -36.69 -13.58
CA PRO A 733 16.62 -35.25 -13.68
C PRO A 733 15.81 -34.48 -12.62
N GLU A 734 16.43 -33.47 -12.02
CA GLU A 734 15.80 -32.60 -11.02
C GLU A 734 15.49 -31.20 -11.59
N ILE A 735 14.25 -30.77 -11.42
CA ILE A 735 13.77 -29.41 -11.60
C ILE A 735 14.00 -28.67 -10.26
N LYS A 736 15.09 -27.90 -10.16
CA LYS A 736 15.43 -27.03 -9.02
C LYS A 736 15.78 -25.59 -9.46
N ARG A 737 15.12 -24.58 -8.87
CA ARG A 737 15.25 -23.15 -9.26
C ARG A 737 16.53 -22.50 -8.72
N THR A 738 16.76 -22.63 -7.41
CA THR A 738 17.93 -22.06 -6.73
C THR A 738 18.60 -23.10 -5.84
N GLU A 739 19.83 -22.83 -5.42
CA GLU A 739 20.55 -23.59 -4.40
C GLU A 739 21.00 -22.61 -3.30
N PRO A 740 20.72 -22.86 -2.00
CA PRO A 740 20.92 -21.88 -0.91
C PRO A 740 22.27 -21.16 -0.91
N LEU A 741 23.38 -21.89 -1.13
CA LEU A 741 24.73 -21.32 -1.08
C LEU A 741 25.25 -20.80 -2.43
N TYR A 742 24.60 -21.18 -3.54
CA TYR A 742 25.12 -20.91 -4.90
C TYR A 742 24.16 -20.08 -5.76
N GLY A 743 23.01 -19.70 -5.20
CA GLY A 743 22.03 -18.82 -5.84
C GLY A 743 21.26 -19.50 -6.98
N SER A 744 20.86 -18.72 -7.97
CA SER A 744 20.05 -19.21 -9.09
C SER A 744 20.86 -20.10 -10.03
N LEU A 745 20.32 -21.28 -10.33
CA LEU A 745 20.98 -22.26 -11.19
C LEU A 745 20.85 -21.90 -12.69
N ARG A 746 19.88 -21.07 -13.08
CA ARG A 746 19.66 -20.63 -14.47
C ARG A 746 19.12 -19.21 -14.57
N LYS A 747 19.56 -18.47 -15.59
CA LYS A 747 19.07 -17.11 -15.91
C LYS A 747 17.57 -17.04 -16.22
N ARG A 748 16.99 -18.11 -16.78
CA ARG A 748 15.54 -18.26 -17.02
C ARG A 748 15.15 -19.68 -16.67
N TYR A 749 14.18 -19.80 -15.78
CA TYR A 749 13.72 -21.07 -15.25
C TYR A 749 12.27 -21.31 -15.70
N ASP A 750 12.06 -22.33 -16.53
CA ASP A 750 10.76 -22.67 -17.10
C ASP A 750 10.47 -24.15 -16.82
N VAL A 751 9.54 -24.39 -15.89
CA VAL A 751 9.18 -25.73 -15.42
C VAL A 751 8.53 -26.53 -16.53
N LYS A 752 7.61 -25.94 -17.29
CA LYS A 752 6.91 -26.63 -18.39
C LYS A 752 7.90 -27.09 -19.43
N LYS A 753 8.79 -26.19 -19.87
CA LYS A 753 9.78 -26.53 -20.89
C LYS A 753 10.68 -27.67 -20.44
N LEU A 754 11.19 -27.62 -19.21
CA LEU A 754 12.04 -28.67 -18.64
C LEU A 754 11.31 -30.01 -18.53
N ALA A 755 10.09 -29.99 -18.00
CA ALA A 755 9.28 -31.20 -17.84
C ALA A 755 8.97 -31.86 -19.20
N LYS A 756 8.66 -31.07 -20.25
CA LYS A 756 8.49 -31.59 -21.62
C LYS A 756 9.79 -32.19 -22.15
N GLN A 757 10.93 -31.48 -22.02
CA GLN A 757 12.22 -31.98 -22.48
C GLN A 757 12.65 -33.28 -21.79
N PHE A 758 12.40 -33.42 -20.48
CA PHE A 758 12.71 -34.64 -19.74
C PHE A 758 11.80 -35.81 -20.17
N SER A 759 10.51 -35.54 -20.42
CA SER A 759 9.58 -36.54 -20.96
C SER A 759 10.00 -37.02 -22.35
N SER A 760 10.33 -36.10 -23.27
CA SER A 760 10.83 -36.42 -24.62
C SER A 760 12.19 -37.11 -24.61
N GLY A 761 13.08 -36.77 -23.66
CA GLY A 761 14.36 -37.47 -23.44
C GLY A 761 14.21 -38.86 -22.80
N GLY A 762 12.99 -39.31 -22.53
CA GLY A 762 12.69 -40.63 -22.00
C GLY A 762 13.02 -40.78 -20.52
N ALA A 763 13.01 -39.72 -19.71
CA ALA A 763 13.33 -39.80 -18.28
C ALA A 763 12.46 -40.84 -17.57
N ALA A 764 13.09 -41.70 -16.75
CA ALA A 764 12.40 -42.75 -16.02
C ALA A 764 11.58 -42.22 -14.84
N ALA A 765 12.00 -41.09 -14.28
CA ALA A 765 11.29 -40.30 -13.27
C ALA A 765 11.82 -38.86 -13.33
N ILE A 766 11.08 -37.91 -12.76
CA ILE A 766 11.52 -36.51 -12.60
C ILE A 766 11.43 -36.13 -11.14
N SER A 767 12.46 -35.47 -10.60
CA SER A 767 12.39 -34.80 -9.31
C SER A 767 11.97 -33.34 -9.51
N VAL A 768 11.04 -32.84 -8.72
CA VAL A 768 10.64 -31.42 -8.73
C VAL A 768 10.80 -30.88 -7.32
N ASN A 769 11.70 -29.92 -7.17
CA ASN A 769 11.92 -29.26 -5.90
C ASN A 769 10.86 -28.17 -5.70
N CYS A 770 10.02 -28.34 -4.68
CA CYS A 770 8.92 -27.43 -4.36
C CYS A 770 9.13 -26.67 -3.05
N ASP A 771 10.33 -26.71 -2.48
CA ASP A 771 10.65 -25.93 -1.28
C ASP A 771 10.83 -24.46 -1.64
N LYS A 772 9.94 -23.62 -1.11
CA LYS A 772 9.98 -22.17 -1.35
C LYS A 772 11.13 -21.46 -0.64
N VAL A 773 11.47 -21.89 0.57
CA VAL A 773 12.43 -21.21 1.45
C VAL A 773 13.85 -21.51 1.00
N LEU A 774 14.16 -22.78 0.75
CA LEU A 774 15.50 -23.26 0.42
C LEU A 774 15.84 -23.08 -1.05
N PHE A 775 14.93 -23.51 -1.92
CA PHE A 775 15.23 -23.77 -3.32
C PHE A 775 14.40 -22.91 -4.28
N GLY A 776 13.64 -21.95 -3.73
CA GLY A 776 12.82 -21.00 -4.50
C GLY A 776 11.66 -21.62 -5.28
N GLY A 777 11.32 -22.88 -4.97
CA GLY A 777 10.27 -23.67 -5.59
C GLY A 777 8.88 -23.38 -5.04
N SER A 778 7.89 -24.12 -5.54
CA SER A 778 6.50 -24.01 -5.14
C SER A 778 5.72 -25.30 -5.40
N LEU A 779 4.60 -25.50 -4.70
CA LEU A 779 3.70 -26.65 -4.98
C LEU A 779 3.09 -26.56 -6.38
N GLU A 780 2.95 -25.34 -6.89
CA GLU A 780 2.51 -25.06 -8.25
C GLU A 780 3.49 -25.64 -9.29
N ASP A 781 4.80 -25.65 -9.02
CA ASP A 781 5.79 -26.24 -9.93
C ASP A 781 5.56 -27.76 -10.13
N VAL A 782 5.11 -28.47 -9.08
CA VAL A 782 4.76 -29.90 -9.18
C VAL A 782 3.55 -30.11 -10.08
N SER A 783 2.53 -29.25 -9.92
CA SER A 783 1.30 -29.29 -10.72
C SER A 783 1.59 -28.92 -12.18
N GLU A 784 2.42 -27.90 -12.39
CA GLU A 784 2.84 -27.43 -13.71
C GLU A 784 3.67 -28.48 -14.45
N ALA A 785 4.60 -29.15 -13.77
CA ALA A 785 5.35 -30.26 -14.34
C ALA A 785 4.43 -31.43 -14.72
N ARG A 786 3.44 -31.76 -13.87
CA ARG A 786 2.44 -32.80 -14.16
C ARG A 786 1.62 -32.49 -15.39
N GLU A 787 1.13 -31.25 -15.51
CA GLU A 787 0.37 -30.78 -16.66
C GLU A 787 1.23 -30.82 -17.93
N ALA A 788 2.46 -30.31 -17.87
CA ALA A 788 3.38 -30.29 -19.00
C ALA A 788 3.74 -31.68 -19.52
N ILE A 789 3.95 -32.67 -18.63
CA ILE A 789 4.16 -34.06 -19.02
C ILE A 789 2.90 -34.62 -19.71
N SER A 790 1.71 -34.28 -19.20
CA SER A 790 0.45 -34.73 -19.80
C SER A 790 0.24 -34.13 -21.20
N GLU A 791 0.59 -32.86 -21.40
CA GLU A 791 0.60 -32.21 -22.71
C GLU A 791 1.61 -32.87 -23.67
N ALA A 792 2.84 -33.12 -23.23
CA ALA A 792 3.88 -33.74 -24.05
C ALA A 792 3.44 -35.13 -24.58
N ILE A 793 2.72 -35.89 -23.76
CA ILE A 793 2.17 -37.19 -24.16
C ILE A 793 1.10 -37.04 -25.23
N LEU A 794 0.20 -36.06 -25.09
CA LEU A 794 -0.83 -35.79 -26.09
C LEU A 794 -0.23 -35.30 -27.41
N GLU A 795 0.82 -34.48 -27.34
CA GLU A 795 1.57 -34.02 -28.52
C GLU A 795 2.24 -35.21 -29.24
N ALA A 796 2.97 -36.05 -28.50
CA ALA A 796 3.67 -37.23 -29.04
C ALA A 796 2.73 -38.28 -29.65
N ALA A 797 1.54 -38.46 -29.07
CA ALA A 797 0.51 -39.35 -29.60
C ALA A 797 0.00 -38.94 -31.00
N ASN A 798 0.18 -37.67 -31.39
CA ASN A 798 -0.20 -37.16 -32.71
C ASN A 798 0.94 -37.20 -33.74
N THR A 799 2.18 -37.48 -33.33
CA THR A 799 3.39 -37.36 -34.18
C THR A 799 4.19 -38.66 -34.35
N ASP A 800 3.70 -39.81 -33.87
CA ASP A 800 4.42 -41.10 -33.81
C ASP A 800 5.77 -41.01 -33.04
N GLU A 801 5.95 -40.00 -32.20
CA GLU A 801 7.14 -39.82 -31.36
C GLU A 801 7.00 -40.57 -30.02
N ASN A 802 8.11 -41.08 -29.49
CA ASN A 802 8.10 -41.81 -28.22
C ASN A 802 8.36 -40.84 -27.05
N ALA A 803 7.34 -40.59 -26.22
CA ALA A 803 7.45 -39.77 -25.01
C ALA A 803 7.27 -40.61 -23.75
N ALA A 804 8.17 -40.49 -22.78
CA ALA A 804 8.04 -41.17 -21.50
C ALA A 804 6.98 -40.50 -20.62
N VAL A 805 6.41 -41.28 -19.70
CA VAL A 805 5.35 -40.86 -18.78
C VAL A 805 5.91 -40.82 -17.35
N PRO A 806 6.96 -40.00 -17.05
CA PRO A 806 7.69 -40.12 -15.80
C PRO A 806 6.79 -39.84 -14.58
N PRO A 807 6.94 -40.62 -13.50
CA PRO A 807 6.42 -40.26 -12.20
C PRO A 807 7.22 -39.10 -11.59
N ILE A 808 6.57 -38.30 -10.74
CA ILE A 808 7.14 -37.10 -10.11
C ILE A 808 7.49 -37.39 -8.66
N LEU A 809 8.78 -37.28 -8.33
CA LEU A 809 9.29 -37.16 -6.97
C LEU A 809 9.23 -35.69 -6.56
N ALA A 810 8.42 -35.35 -5.57
CA ALA A 810 8.43 -34.00 -5.01
C ALA A 810 9.46 -33.90 -3.87
N SER A 811 10.38 -32.96 -4.01
CA SER A 811 11.45 -32.70 -3.04
C SER A 811 11.14 -31.43 -2.26
N ASP A 812 11.00 -31.55 -0.94
CA ASP A 812 10.74 -30.47 0.02
C ASP A 812 11.40 -30.85 1.36
N LEU A 813 11.61 -29.90 2.26
CA LEU A 813 11.96 -30.22 3.65
C LEU A 813 10.69 -30.69 4.39
N ILE A 814 10.36 -31.98 4.27
CA ILE A 814 9.15 -32.55 4.88
C ILE A 814 9.36 -32.79 6.37
N LEU A 815 8.67 -31.99 7.21
CA LEU A 815 8.73 -32.09 8.67
C LEU A 815 7.44 -32.66 9.27
N TYR A 816 6.33 -32.48 8.56
CA TYR A 816 4.99 -32.83 9.04
C TYR A 816 4.13 -33.52 7.99
N PRO A 817 3.22 -34.43 8.40
CA PRO A 817 2.31 -35.10 7.47
C PRO A 817 1.41 -34.18 6.65
N TYR A 818 1.17 -32.96 7.14
CA TYR A 818 0.41 -31.93 6.44
C TYR A 818 0.97 -31.69 5.03
N GLN A 819 2.29 -31.68 4.88
CA GLN A 819 2.96 -31.47 3.58
C GLN A 819 2.66 -32.62 2.61
N LEU A 820 2.65 -33.88 3.05
CA LEU A 820 2.34 -35.03 2.19
C LEU A 820 0.94 -34.94 1.57
N TYR A 821 -0.06 -34.49 2.33
CA TYR A 821 -1.41 -34.26 1.81
C TYR A 821 -1.45 -33.15 0.74
N LYS A 822 -0.66 -32.08 0.92
CA LYS A 822 -0.51 -31.02 -0.09
C LYS A 822 0.18 -31.52 -1.35
N LEU A 823 1.25 -32.29 -1.22
CA LEU A 823 1.97 -32.90 -2.35
C LEU A 823 1.06 -33.84 -3.14
N ARG A 824 0.23 -34.64 -2.46
CA ARG A 824 -0.78 -35.48 -3.12
C ARG A 824 -1.75 -34.66 -3.99
N LEU A 825 -2.26 -33.54 -3.48
CA LEU A 825 -3.14 -32.64 -4.25
C LEU A 825 -2.43 -31.96 -5.42
N ALA A 826 -1.13 -31.67 -5.29
CA ALA A 826 -0.31 -31.12 -6.37
C ALA A 826 0.04 -32.18 -7.45
N GLY A 827 -0.31 -33.45 -7.23
CA GLY A 827 -0.09 -34.52 -8.19
C GLY A 827 1.27 -35.20 -8.09
N ALA A 828 1.94 -35.14 -6.93
CA ALA A 828 3.16 -35.89 -6.66
C ALA A 828 2.89 -37.41 -6.56
N ASP A 829 3.84 -38.21 -7.05
CA ASP A 829 3.81 -39.67 -6.98
C ASP A 829 4.70 -40.22 -5.85
N ALA A 830 5.80 -39.52 -5.58
CA ALA A 830 6.73 -39.82 -4.51
C ALA A 830 7.11 -38.55 -3.75
N ALA A 831 7.60 -38.71 -2.53
CA ALA A 831 8.10 -37.61 -1.71
C ALA A 831 9.49 -37.93 -1.15
N ASN A 832 10.37 -36.94 -1.14
CA ASN A 832 11.68 -37.03 -0.51
C ASN A 832 11.60 -36.66 0.97
N ILE A 833 12.26 -37.41 1.85
CA ILE A 833 12.40 -37.08 3.26
C ILE A 833 13.89 -37.07 3.66
N ILE A 834 14.31 -36.04 4.39
CA ILE A 834 15.69 -35.92 4.88
C ILE A 834 15.78 -36.57 6.25
N VAL A 835 16.50 -37.69 6.37
CA VAL A 835 16.53 -38.49 7.59
C VAL A 835 17.13 -37.72 8.76
N GLY A 836 18.18 -36.92 8.51
CA GLY A 836 18.81 -36.08 9.54
C GLY A 836 17.89 -34.99 10.13
N ALA A 837 16.77 -34.65 9.47
CA ALA A 837 15.80 -33.67 9.96
C ALA A 837 14.67 -34.28 10.81
N LEU A 838 14.62 -35.62 10.92
CA LEU A 838 13.44 -36.34 11.41
C LEU A 838 13.77 -37.28 12.56
N THR A 839 12.87 -37.32 13.56
CA THR A 839 12.97 -38.32 14.62
C THR A 839 12.50 -39.68 14.11
N ALA A 840 12.89 -40.77 14.80
CA ALA A 840 12.40 -42.11 14.48
C ALA A 840 10.85 -42.23 14.48
N LYS A 841 10.17 -41.44 15.32
CA LYS A 841 8.70 -41.35 15.33
C LYS A 841 8.18 -40.64 14.08
N ASP A 842 8.80 -39.53 13.70
CA ASP A 842 8.41 -38.78 12.50
C ASP A 842 8.55 -39.65 11.25
N LEU A 843 9.69 -40.33 11.10
CA LEU A 843 9.94 -41.27 10.00
C LEU A 843 8.84 -42.32 9.91
N LEU A 844 8.48 -42.96 11.03
CA LEU A 844 7.42 -43.96 11.07
C LEU A 844 6.03 -43.39 10.70
N TYR A 845 5.71 -42.17 11.11
CA TYR A 845 4.42 -41.54 10.79
C TYR A 845 4.34 -41.09 9.34
N LEU A 846 5.40 -40.47 8.82
CA LEU A 846 5.45 -39.99 7.45
C LEU A 846 5.36 -41.15 6.45
N THR A 847 6.09 -42.25 6.67
CA THR A 847 6.03 -43.43 5.79
C THR A 847 4.65 -44.10 5.81
N LYS A 848 4.01 -44.22 6.98
CA LYS A 848 2.64 -44.73 7.08
C LYS A 848 1.62 -43.86 6.35
N ILE A 849 1.76 -42.55 6.45
CA ILE A 849 0.83 -41.60 5.81
C ILE A 849 1.05 -41.59 4.30
N ALA A 850 2.30 -41.59 3.83
CA ALA A 850 2.61 -41.72 2.42
C ALA A 850 2.04 -43.03 1.83
N SER A 851 2.19 -44.15 2.53
CA SER A 851 1.57 -45.42 2.14
C SER A 851 0.05 -45.33 2.04
N SER A 852 -0.62 -44.63 2.99
CA SER A 852 -2.07 -44.41 2.92
C SER A 852 -2.50 -43.53 1.72
N LEU A 853 -1.61 -42.66 1.26
CA LEU A 853 -1.78 -41.82 0.07
C LEU A 853 -1.31 -42.52 -1.22
N LYS A 854 -0.82 -43.77 -1.14
CA LYS A 854 -0.20 -44.52 -2.23
C LYS A 854 1.01 -43.81 -2.86
N MET A 855 1.70 -42.97 -2.10
CA MET A 855 2.92 -42.29 -2.54
C MET A 855 4.16 -43.05 -2.07
N SER A 856 5.19 -43.10 -2.91
CA SER A 856 6.48 -43.67 -2.54
C SER A 856 7.33 -42.70 -1.70
N ILE A 857 8.18 -43.23 -0.83
CA ILE A 857 9.13 -42.45 -0.03
C ILE A 857 10.57 -42.73 -0.46
N VAL A 858 11.27 -41.66 -0.84
CA VAL A 858 12.72 -41.65 -1.04
C VAL A 858 13.35 -41.02 0.20
N ALA A 859 14.25 -41.73 0.88
CA ALA A 859 14.90 -41.25 2.09
C ALA A 859 16.33 -40.77 1.80
N SER A 860 16.57 -39.47 1.96
CA SER A 860 17.89 -38.86 1.80
C SER A 860 18.73 -39.07 3.07
N VAL A 861 19.92 -39.63 2.91
CA VAL A 861 20.87 -39.95 3.99
C VAL A 861 22.27 -39.36 3.74
N THR A 862 22.92 -38.93 4.82
CA THR A 862 24.27 -38.34 4.80
C THR A 862 25.24 -39.02 5.79
N SER A 863 24.79 -40.04 6.54
CA SER A 863 25.61 -40.76 7.53
C SER A 863 25.22 -42.22 7.71
N GLU A 864 26.13 -43.05 8.25
CA GLU A 864 25.82 -44.43 8.64
C GLU A 864 24.76 -44.52 9.74
N VAL A 865 24.73 -43.54 10.66
CA VAL A 865 23.77 -43.49 11.77
C VAL A 865 22.35 -43.38 11.23
N GLN A 866 22.14 -42.55 10.20
CA GLN A 866 20.87 -42.41 9.52
C GLN A 866 20.47 -43.70 8.79
N ILE A 867 21.39 -44.39 8.11
CA ILE A 867 21.13 -45.69 7.46
C ILE A 867 20.67 -46.72 8.50
N ARG A 868 21.39 -46.84 9.63
CA ARG A 868 21.01 -47.74 10.74
C ARG A 868 19.68 -47.34 11.37
N ALA A 869 19.32 -46.05 11.38
CA ALA A 869 18.01 -45.60 11.83
C ALA A 869 16.89 -46.07 10.90
N LEU A 870 17.08 -45.99 9.58
CA LEU A 870 16.13 -46.54 8.60
C LEU A 870 15.95 -48.05 8.76
N MET A 871 17.02 -48.79 9.09
CA MET A 871 16.92 -50.24 9.34
C MET A 871 16.00 -50.62 10.50
N LYS A 872 15.74 -49.70 11.45
CA LYS A 872 14.85 -49.95 12.58
C LYS A 872 13.38 -49.79 12.20
N LEU A 873 13.07 -49.21 11.04
CA LEU A 873 11.70 -49.09 10.54
C LEU A 873 11.20 -50.46 10.04
N SER A 874 9.93 -50.76 10.29
CA SER A 874 9.32 -52.05 9.96
C SER A 874 8.97 -52.21 8.47
N SER A 875 8.79 -51.11 7.75
CA SER A 875 8.50 -51.03 6.30
C SER A 875 8.17 -49.58 5.92
N GLY A 876 8.21 -49.24 4.63
CA GLY A 876 7.71 -47.97 4.09
C GLY A 876 8.76 -46.99 3.55
N ILE A 877 10.01 -47.44 3.40
CA ILE A 877 11.04 -46.73 2.63
C ILE A 877 11.21 -47.47 1.30
N ASP A 878 10.95 -46.78 0.21
CA ASP A 878 10.93 -47.37 -1.12
C ASP A 878 12.28 -47.23 -1.83
N ALA A 879 13.00 -46.13 -1.57
CA ALA A 879 14.36 -45.89 -2.01
C ALA A 879 15.18 -45.10 -0.98
N ILE A 880 16.50 -45.23 -1.04
CA ILE A 880 17.48 -44.41 -0.34
C ILE A 880 18.22 -43.54 -1.35
N SER A 881 18.42 -42.28 -1.00
CA SER A 881 19.26 -41.33 -1.74
C SER A 881 20.46 -40.95 -0.87
N VAL A 882 21.68 -41.26 -1.30
CA VAL A 882 22.90 -40.92 -0.57
C VAL A 882 23.37 -39.54 -1.04
N SER A 883 23.36 -38.57 -0.14
CA SER A 883 23.61 -37.16 -0.45
C SER A 883 25.03 -36.76 -0.07
N ASN A 884 25.74 -36.04 -0.94
CA ASN A 884 27.05 -35.44 -0.63
C ASN A 884 26.93 -34.09 0.09
N ARG A 885 25.79 -33.82 0.75
CA ARG A 885 25.54 -32.58 1.47
C ARG A 885 25.95 -32.71 2.93
N ASP A 886 26.61 -31.68 3.45
CA ASP A 886 26.85 -31.50 4.87
C ASP A 886 25.63 -30.83 5.50
N LEU A 887 24.96 -31.50 6.44
CA LEU A 887 23.75 -30.95 7.08
C LEU A 887 24.06 -29.85 8.12
N GLU A 888 25.29 -29.71 8.59
CA GLU A 888 25.68 -28.70 9.58
C GLU A 888 25.70 -27.30 8.95
N ASN A 889 26.35 -27.17 7.80
CA ASN A 889 26.54 -25.91 7.07
C ASN A 889 25.80 -25.85 5.72
N PHE A 890 25.15 -26.95 5.31
CA PHE A 890 24.44 -27.11 4.03
C PHE A 890 25.31 -27.09 2.75
N SER A 891 26.64 -27.12 2.91
CA SER A 891 27.62 -27.21 1.82
C SER A 891 27.69 -28.61 1.20
N PHE A 892 28.49 -28.77 0.14
CA PHE A 892 28.69 -30.04 -0.53
C PHE A 892 30.13 -30.54 -0.39
N ASP A 893 30.29 -31.84 -0.26
CA ASP A 893 31.57 -32.50 -0.53
C ASP A 893 31.84 -32.53 -2.03
N GLU A 894 32.66 -31.60 -2.50
CA GLU A 894 33.09 -31.49 -3.89
C GLU A 894 34.08 -32.60 -4.31
N SER A 895 34.64 -33.37 -3.36
CA SER A 895 35.52 -34.50 -3.68
C SER A 895 34.76 -35.77 -4.07
N GLY A 896 33.47 -35.83 -3.76
CA GLY A 896 32.60 -36.98 -3.99
C GLY A 896 32.86 -38.18 -3.07
N LYS A 897 33.87 -38.11 -2.20
CA LYS A 897 34.29 -39.21 -1.31
C LYS A 897 33.22 -39.59 -0.29
N GLN A 898 32.50 -38.62 0.26
CA GLN A 898 31.45 -38.85 1.25
C GLN A 898 30.41 -39.88 0.77
N VAL A 899 29.91 -39.72 -0.46
CA VAL A 899 28.93 -40.66 -1.05
C VAL A 899 29.57 -42.02 -1.31
N LEU A 900 30.81 -42.05 -1.84
CA LEU A 900 31.52 -43.31 -2.12
C LEU A 900 31.78 -44.11 -0.86
N ASP A 901 32.18 -43.45 0.23
CA ASP A 901 32.45 -44.07 1.53
C ASP A 901 31.15 -44.60 2.15
N LEU A 902 30.05 -43.83 2.08
CA LEU A 902 28.75 -44.28 2.56
C LEU A 902 28.19 -45.46 1.76
N LEU A 903 28.35 -45.47 0.43
CA LEU A 903 27.90 -46.59 -0.42
C LEU A 903 28.68 -47.89 -0.14
N LYS A 904 29.94 -47.77 0.30
CA LYS A 904 30.84 -48.89 0.65
C LYS A 904 30.82 -49.25 2.14
N SER A 905 30.10 -48.49 2.96
CA SER A 905 30.04 -48.68 4.41
C SER A 905 29.42 -50.02 4.83
N ASP A 906 29.81 -50.51 6.01
CA ASP A 906 29.20 -51.70 6.62
C ASP A 906 27.70 -51.50 6.86
N ALA A 907 27.28 -50.29 7.25
CA ALA A 907 25.87 -49.95 7.43
C ALA A 907 25.06 -50.09 6.12
N MET A 908 25.59 -49.63 4.99
CA MET A 908 24.94 -49.78 3.68
C MET A 908 24.89 -51.24 3.24
N LYS A 909 25.95 -52.01 3.51
CA LYS A 909 25.96 -53.45 3.24
C LYS A 909 24.89 -54.19 4.04
N GLU A 910 24.81 -53.96 5.35
CA GLU A 910 23.76 -54.51 6.21
C GLU A 910 22.36 -54.07 5.75
N PHE A 911 22.20 -52.81 5.32
CA PHE A 911 20.93 -52.30 4.80
C PHE A 911 20.49 -53.05 3.54
N ARG A 912 21.39 -53.22 2.55
CA ARG A 912 21.11 -53.96 1.31
C ARG A 912 20.79 -55.43 1.56
N GLU A 913 21.46 -56.07 2.52
CA GLU A 913 21.15 -57.46 2.92
C GLU A 913 19.74 -57.57 3.53
N LYS A 914 19.33 -56.57 4.32
CA LYS A 914 18.01 -56.54 4.96
C LYS A 914 16.88 -56.12 4.02
N PHE A 915 17.15 -55.22 3.08
CA PHE A 915 16.19 -54.66 2.13
C PHE A 915 16.74 -54.74 0.69
N PRO A 916 16.86 -55.96 0.12
CA PRO A 916 17.47 -56.17 -1.19
C PRO A 916 16.67 -55.53 -2.34
N GLU A 917 15.40 -55.23 -2.10
CA GLU A 917 14.49 -54.65 -3.10
C GLU A 917 14.48 -53.11 -3.10
N THR A 918 15.16 -52.45 -2.15
CA THR A 918 15.17 -50.99 -2.03
C THR A 918 16.18 -50.37 -2.98
N PHE A 919 15.74 -49.36 -3.75
CA PHE A 919 16.63 -48.66 -4.67
C PHE A 919 17.61 -47.75 -3.94
N VAL A 920 18.85 -47.68 -4.40
CA VAL A 920 19.90 -46.81 -3.85
C VAL A 920 20.37 -45.86 -4.93
N PHE A 921 20.19 -44.56 -4.68
CA PHE A 921 20.60 -43.46 -5.54
C PHE A 921 21.74 -42.65 -4.90
N ALA A 922 22.47 -41.91 -5.72
CA ALA A 922 23.28 -40.78 -5.26
C ALA A 922 22.59 -39.45 -5.62
N GLU A 923 22.74 -38.43 -4.78
CA GLU A 923 22.20 -37.08 -5.03
C GLU A 923 23.14 -35.97 -4.59
N GLY A 924 22.76 -34.73 -4.91
CA GLY A 924 23.46 -33.50 -4.52
C GLY A 924 24.13 -32.85 -5.73
N ARG A 925 25.46 -32.73 -5.72
CA ARG A 925 26.24 -32.22 -6.88
C ARG A 925 26.74 -33.30 -7.83
N VAL A 926 26.04 -34.44 -7.86
CA VAL A 926 26.29 -35.50 -8.83
C VAL A 926 26.15 -34.94 -10.26
N GLY A 927 27.10 -35.24 -11.13
CA GLY A 927 27.21 -34.67 -12.48
C GLY A 927 27.92 -33.32 -12.57
N MET A 928 28.40 -32.76 -11.45
CA MET A 928 29.32 -31.61 -11.43
C MET A 928 30.72 -31.95 -10.86
N ILE A 929 30.85 -33.09 -10.20
CA ILE A 929 32.09 -33.56 -9.59
C ILE A 929 32.90 -34.29 -10.65
N GLU A 930 34.17 -33.89 -10.81
CA GLU A 930 35.16 -34.54 -11.65
C GLU A 930 36.17 -35.29 -10.76
N MET A 931 36.50 -36.53 -11.10
CA MET A 931 37.55 -37.30 -10.42
C MET A 931 38.76 -37.46 -11.34
N ASP A 932 39.97 -37.46 -10.75
CA ASP A 932 41.24 -37.50 -11.49
C ASP A 932 41.40 -38.78 -12.35
N ASP A 933 40.67 -39.85 -12.03
CA ASP A 933 40.79 -41.21 -12.59
C ASP A 933 39.56 -41.67 -13.39
N GLY A 934 38.52 -40.85 -13.58
CA GLY A 934 37.35 -41.18 -14.40
C GLY A 934 36.10 -40.35 -14.09
N ASP A 935 34.96 -40.69 -14.72
CA ASP A 935 33.68 -40.05 -14.43
C ASP A 935 33.19 -40.45 -13.03
N TYR A 936 32.71 -39.48 -12.25
CA TYR A 936 32.15 -39.70 -10.92
C TYR A 936 30.93 -40.62 -10.95
N LEU A 937 30.16 -40.62 -12.04
CA LEU A 937 29.02 -41.53 -12.23
C LEU A 937 29.44 -43.00 -12.27
N ASP A 938 30.56 -43.32 -12.93
CA ASP A 938 31.10 -44.68 -12.98
C ASP A 938 31.54 -45.15 -11.58
N HIS A 939 32.19 -44.28 -10.82
CA HIS A 939 32.63 -44.59 -9.45
C HIS A 939 31.45 -44.86 -8.51
N ILE A 940 30.38 -44.07 -8.60
CA ILE A 940 29.15 -44.28 -7.83
C ILE A 940 28.45 -45.59 -8.23
N LYS A 941 28.42 -45.89 -9.53
CA LYS A 941 27.87 -47.15 -10.07
C LYS A 941 28.66 -48.36 -9.55
N ASP A 942 29.98 -48.31 -9.59
CA ASP A 942 30.86 -49.37 -9.07
C ASP A 942 30.77 -49.53 -7.55
N ALA A 943 30.44 -48.46 -6.83
CA ALA A 943 30.12 -48.49 -5.39
C ALA A 943 28.71 -49.07 -5.10
N GLY A 944 27.96 -49.45 -6.12
CA GLY A 944 26.69 -50.18 -6.03
C GLY A 944 25.45 -49.29 -5.97
N ALA A 945 25.51 -48.04 -6.41
CA ALA A 945 24.30 -47.25 -6.65
C ALA A 945 23.64 -47.69 -7.97
N MET A 946 22.32 -47.72 -7.99
CA MET A 946 21.54 -48.09 -9.19
C MET A 946 21.17 -46.87 -10.05
N GLY A 947 21.36 -45.66 -9.53
CA GLY A 947 21.09 -44.42 -10.25
C GLY A 947 21.54 -43.17 -9.51
N ALA A 948 21.27 -42.02 -10.11
CA ALA A 948 21.54 -40.71 -9.52
C ALA A 948 20.41 -39.70 -9.78
N ILE A 949 20.17 -38.81 -8.81
CA ILE A 949 19.32 -37.63 -8.96
C ILE A 949 20.21 -36.44 -9.32
N ILE A 950 20.02 -35.86 -10.51
CA ILE A 950 20.92 -34.84 -11.08
C ILE A 950 20.14 -33.53 -11.31
N GLY A 951 20.52 -32.48 -10.59
CA GLY A 951 19.97 -31.12 -10.76
C GLY A 951 20.99 -30.12 -11.26
N GLY A 952 21.92 -29.70 -10.40
CA GLY A 952 22.94 -28.67 -10.72
C GLY A 952 23.83 -29.00 -11.92
N GLY A 953 24.13 -30.28 -12.16
CA GLY A 953 24.85 -30.71 -13.36
C GLY A 953 24.10 -30.43 -14.66
N LEU A 954 22.76 -30.47 -14.64
CA LEU A 954 21.92 -30.17 -15.80
C LEU A 954 21.75 -28.65 -16.01
N SER A 955 21.97 -27.83 -14.98
CA SER A 955 21.66 -26.39 -15.07
C SER A 955 22.65 -25.59 -15.91
N ASN A 956 23.91 -26.05 -16.03
CA ASN A 956 24.98 -25.38 -16.76
C ASN A 956 24.99 -25.62 -18.28
N MET A 957 24.12 -26.49 -18.81
CA MET A 957 24.14 -26.85 -20.22
C MET A 957 23.24 -25.96 -21.10
N LYS A 958 23.81 -25.53 -22.24
CA LYS A 958 23.17 -24.64 -23.24
C LYS A 958 22.40 -25.39 -24.35
N ASN A 959 22.60 -26.70 -24.50
CA ASN A 959 22.02 -27.54 -25.57
C ASN A 959 20.76 -28.30 -25.09
N ASP A 960 20.11 -29.02 -26.01
CA ASP A 960 18.90 -29.80 -25.73
C ASP A 960 19.15 -30.86 -24.64
N ILE A 961 18.52 -30.66 -23.48
CA ILE A 961 18.76 -31.48 -22.29
C ILE A 961 18.23 -32.90 -22.50
N GLY A 962 17.27 -33.09 -23.42
CA GLY A 962 16.79 -34.41 -23.81
C GLY A 962 17.88 -35.28 -24.43
N GLU A 963 18.71 -34.72 -25.32
CA GLU A 963 19.83 -35.44 -25.94
C GLU A 963 20.92 -35.80 -24.91
N TYR A 964 21.21 -34.88 -23.98
CA TYR A 964 22.18 -35.15 -22.92
C TYR A 964 21.70 -36.26 -21.97
N LEU A 965 20.43 -36.23 -21.57
CA LEU A 965 19.85 -37.31 -20.77
C LEU A 965 19.88 -38.65 -21.51
N ALA A 966 19.71 -38.65 -22.84
CA ALA A 966 19.87 -39.85 -23.66
C ALA A 966 21.33 -40.31 -23.72
N SER A 967 22.31 -39.41 -23.61
CA SER A 967 23.74 -39.75 -23.61
C SER A 967 24.27 -40.27 -22.26
N LEU A 968 23.57 -39.99 -21.15
CA LEU A 968 23.91 -40.47 -19.82
C LEU A 968 23.35 -41.87 -19.50
N LYS A 969 22.45 -42.38 -20.35
CA LYS A 969 21.95 -43.76 -20.30
C LYS A 969 22.87 -44.66 -21.09
#